data_AF-A0A6G2V2K8-F1
#
_entry.id   AF-A0A6G2V2K8-F1
#
_cell.length_a   1.000
_cell.length_b   1.000
_cell.length_c   1.000
_cell.angle_alpha   90.00
_cell.angle_beta   90.00
_cell.angle_gamma   90.00
#
_symmetry.space_group_name_H-M   'P 1'
#
loop_
_entity.id
_entity.type
_entity.pdbx_description
1 polymer ?
#
loop_
_entity_poly.entity_id
_entity_poly.type
_entity_poly.pdbx_seq_one_letter_code
_entity_poly.pdbx_strand_id
1 'polypeptide(L)'
;MALLVALVVAVTSFTVLTATADRQRLEVRGTVAANSRGAYDLLVRPAGARSRLETQQKLVSATALSDLQGGIGEEQWQRILKIPGVRVAAPVAVVGYMPSTVHLPVDVSKFVRPGGKAQLWRLKPELVSERGLTKVPAASSYLYVTPQRLDHPKSASGKGTELSGQIDLVGADGERREVCSVATGNDPKTNRAEGLVPTCGSTHARNNVNEPGAASPAATGTDVPPAGIGYVTWRFPYLVAAVDPVQEARLVGLDKAVVDGSYFTPDQKTAVVERDGSRFADIPVLLADRSPVDEKLRVEVEELSPEAAAHISSGENSGTLARSLPGAPAVRSHSVEFTSDAAYDAMTRGLGQGEPSPGEPFAWSNLSYYLSASPVTYASSGGRLAARPVQQGPLLEPDLGEGRLGDGSDLGDTAVRSLDQHVSHMYVGSNTTDEPMPLIKPVGRFDPDRLTAGQSHFGAVPLETFFPPQAEGADAESRAALKGKPLLPNGNVAGLLSVAPSMITTLSSLPLLHDSEQFSGISPQGGVNAAKPISAIRVRLDGTLGTDALSRERVRLVAEQIRTRTGLAVDITMGSSPTAVDVVDPAGKFGRPALALRQMWSRKGVATAIADAVDRKSLVLFLLVLGVCALFVTGATSAAVRSRRTELGVLACVGWPARRLFALVLAEVVTIGAAAGLAGAVLAVPAGALAGVEVRWSRALLAIPAAVALAALASLWPALQSARSHPGEAIRPSVSARAHRTKVTGVPSLAWANVRRVPGRTALGAMALAGGVAALVMLIGIGAAFQGEVAGSLLGNAVTVQVRTTDYVAAVITALLGAASVADVLYTNIRDRAAEYALLRATGWPDGSLTRLVLGEAALTATAGAVLGAGLAVAACSALTGGYSPVLGWVAAAVAGAAVLITVACAALPARTLRTGSTAQTLAEEE
;
A
#
# COMPACT_ATOMS: atom_id res chain seq x y z
N MET A 1 9.30 -55.80 14.89
CA MET A 1 8.66 -54.76 15.71
C MET A 1 9.31 -53.37 15.56
N ALA A 2 10.61 -53.19 15.82
CA ALA A 2 11.26 -51.87 15.68
C ALA A 2 11.09 -51.23 14.28
N LEU A 3 11.27 -52.01 13.21
CA LEU A 3 11.05 -51.56 11.83
C LEU A 3 9.62 -51.05 11.59
N LEU A 4 8.62 -51.76 12.12
CA LEU A 4 7.21 -51.41 11.99
C LEU A 4 6.93 -50.07 12.69
N VAL A 5 7.41 -49.89 13.93
CA VAL A 5 7.24 -48.64 14.68
C VAL A 5 7.90 -47.47 13.98
N ALA A 6 9.12 -47.66 13.48
CA ALA A 6 9.86 -46.66 12.69
C ALA A 6 9.06 -46.22 11.45
N LEU A 7 8.55 -47.18 10.67
CA LEU A 7 7.72 -46.90 9.50
C LEU A 7 6.39 -46.21 9.88
N VAL A 8 5.73 -46.63 10.95
CA VAL A 8 4.48 -45.99 11.42
C VAL A 8 4.73 -44.52 11.79
N VAL A 9 5.80 -44.23 12.55
CA VAL A 9 6.15 -42.85 12.94
C VAL A 9 6.48 -42.00 11.72
N ALA A 10 7.24 -42.55 10.76
CA ALA A 10 7.58 -41.85 9.53
C ALA A 10 6.34 -41.52 8.68
N VAL A 11 5.44 -42.49 8.47
CA VAL A 11 4.21 -42.31 7.69
C VAL A 11 3.25 -41.35 8.39
N THR A 12 3.06 -41.47 9.71
CA THR A 12 2.19 -40.58 10.49
C THR A 12 2.72 -39.15 10.46
N SER A 13 4.03 -38.96 10.65
CA SER A 13 4.65 -37.63 10.61
C SER A 13 4.53 -37.02 9.21
N PHE A 14 4.86 -37.78 8.17
CA PHE A 14 4.77 -37.32 6.78
C PHE A 14 3.36 -36.90 6.38
N THR A 15 2.35 -37.68 6.76
CA THR A 15 0.94 -37.37 6.45
C THR A 15 0.45 -36.13 7.16
N VAL A 16 0.74 -35.99 8.46
CA VAL A 16 0.37 -34.79 9.23
C VAL A 16 1.08 -33.54 8.68
N LEU A 17 2.40 -33.62 8.42
CA LEU A 17 3.19 -32.52 7.85
C LEU A 17 2.71 -32.08 6.46
N THR A 18 2.31 -33.04 5.63
CA THR A 18 1.78 -32.74 4.30
C THR A 18 0.39 -32.11 4.40
N ALA A 19 -0.46 -32.61 5.30
CA ALA A 19 -1.78 -32.04 5.54
C ALA A 19 -1.71 -30.61 6.11
N THR A 20 -0.76 -30.34 7.01
CA THR A 20 -0.52 -29.02 7.57
C THR A 20 -0.02 -28.04 6.50
N ALA A 21 0.91 -28.45 5.65
CA ALA A 21 1.44 -27.63 4.56
C ALA A 21 0.36 -27.29 3.51
N ASP A 22 -0.48 -28.26 3.16
CA ASP A 22 -1.60 -28.05 2.23
C ASP A 22 -2.65 -27.09 2.81
N ARG A 23 -2.98 -27.22 4.10
CA ARG A 23 -3.94 -26.30 4.75
C ARG A 23 -3.42 -24.87 4.72
N GLN A 24 -2.16 -24.65 5.08
CA GLN A 24 -1.54 -23.32 4.99
C GLN A 24 -1.53 -22.80 3.56
N ARG A 25 -1.17 -23.64 2.59
CA ARG A 25 -1.18 -23.28 1.17
C ARG A 25 -2.57 -22.83 0.72
N LEU A 26 -3.62 -23.54 1.13
CA LEU A 26 -5.02 -23.23 0.80
C LEU A 26 -5.50 -21.95 1.50
N GLU A 27 -5.18 -21.77 2.78
CA GLU A 27 -5.55 -20.58 3.55
C GLU A 27 -4.87 -19.32 3.00
N VAL A 28 -3.55 -19.39 2.75
CA VAL A 28 -2.80 -18.29 2.13
C VAL A 28 -3.33 -18.00 0.73
N ARG A 29 -3.61 -19.04 -0.09
CA ARG A 29 -4.25 -18.84 -1.40
C ARG A 29 -5.64 -18.23 -1.29
N GLY A 30 -6.43 -18.60 -0.28
CA GLY A 30 -7.74 -18.02 -0.01
C GLY A 30 -7.66 -16.54 0.31
N THR A 31 -6.79 -16.16 1.26
CA THR A 31 -6.54 -14.77 1.63
C THR A 31 -5.99 -13.97 0.44
N VAL A 32 -5.00 -14.51 -0.27
CA VAL A 32 -4.42 -13.84 -1.44
C VAL A 32 -5.45 -13.70 -2.56
N ALA A 33 -6.22 -14.74 -2.89
CA ALA A 33 -7.24 -14.69 -3.94
C ALA A 33 -8.33 -13.66 -3.62
N ALA A 34 -8.84 -13.66 -2.37
CA ALA A 34 -9.85 -12.72 -1.91
C ALA A 34 -9.40 -11.25 -1.98
N ASN A 35 -8.09 -11.00 -1.92
CA ASN A 35 -7.51 -9.67 -1.92
C ASN A 35 -6.65 -9.38 -3.18
N SER A 36 -6.72 -10.22 -4.21
CA SER A 36 -5.84 -10.11 -5.39
C SER A 36 -6.38 -9.19 -6.48
N ARG A 37 -7.68 -8.91 -6.48
CA ARG A 37 -8.36 -8.18 -7.54
C ARG A 37 -8.99 -6.91 -6.99
N GLY A 38 -8.38 -5.76 -7.29
CA GLY A 38 -8.89 -4.43 -6.91
C GLY A 38 -10.03 -3.96 -7.82
N ALA A 39 -10.24 -2.64 -7.88
CA ALA A 39 -11.25 -2.00 -8.75
C ALA A 39 -11.06 -2.35 -10.23
N TYR A 40 -9.81 -2.35 -10.71
CA TYR A 40 -9.43 -2.64 -12.09
C TYR A 40 -8.20 -3.56 -12.15
N ASP A 41 -8.06 -4.29 -13.27
CA ASP A 41 -7.04 -5.32 -13.46
C ASP A 41 -5.77 -4.76 -14.13
N LEU A 42 -5.93 -3.76 -14.99
CA LEU A 42 -4.85 -3.06 -15.69
C LEU A 42 -5.02 -1.54 -15.59
N LEU A 43 -3.91 -0.83 -15.46
CA LEU A 43 -3.81 0.62 -15.60
C LEU A 43 -3.03 0.96 -16.86
N VAL A 44 -3.67 1.63 -17.82
CA VAL A 44 -3.03 2.08 -19.06
C VAL A 44 -2.67 3.56 -18.92
N ARG A 45 -1.41 3.89 -19.21
CA ARG A 45 -0.83 5.24 -19.10
C ARG A 45 -0.16 5.65 -20.42
N PRO A 46 0.05 6.96 -20.67
CA PRO A 46 0.82 7.45 -21.80
C PRO A 46 2.22 6.81 -21.86
N ALA A 47 2.77 6.69 -23.07
CA ALA A 47 4.15 6.25 -23.25
C ALA A 47 5.10 7.25 -22.55
N GLY A 48 6.03 6.74 -21.73
CA GLY A 48 6.98 7.59 -20.97
C GLY A 48 6.46 8.12 -19.63
N ALA A 49 5.21 7.87 -19.25
CA ALA A 49 4.66 8.37 -17.97
C ALA A 49 5.27 7.70 -16.72
N ARG A 50 5.94 6.55 -16.87
CA ARG A 50 6.55 5.82 -15.75
C ARG A 50 7.86 6.46 -15.35
N SER A 51 8.00 6.80 -14.06
CA SER A 51 9.29 7.27 -13.55
C SER A 51 10.33 6.14 -13.53
N ARG A 52 11.62 6.52 -13.50
CA ARG A 52 12.72 5.56 -13.34
C ARG A 52 12.57 4.76 -12.04
N LEU A 53 12.11 5.41 -10.98
CA LEU A 53 11.85 4.80 -9.68
C LEU A 53 10.73 3.76 -9.75
N GLU A 54 9.60 4.09 -10.39
CA GLU A 54 8.47 3.17 -10.61
C GLU A 54 8.89 1.93 -11.40
N THR A 55 9.75 2.11 -12.41
CA THR A 55 10.25 1.03 -13.27
C THR A 55 11.23 0.11 -12.52
N GLN A 56 12.16 0.68 -11.76
CA GLN A 56 13.18 -0.09 -11.02
C GLN A 56 12.61 -0.83 -9.81
N GLN A 57 11.68 -0.20 -9.07
CA GLN A 57 11.15 -0.75 -7.82
C GLN A 57 9.79 -1.46 -7.97
N LYS A 58 9.25 -1.54 -9.21
CA LYS A 58 7.92 -2.09 -9.50
C LYS A 58 6.80 -1.43 -8.69
N LEU A 59 6.94 -0.13 -8.45
CA LEU A 59 5.96 0.68 -7.72
C LEU A 59 5.09 1.48 -8.70
N VAL A 60 3.90 1.85 -8.23
CA VAL A 60 3.08 2.93 -8.76
C VAL A 60 2.95 3.94 -7.63
N SER A 61 3.34 5.18 -7.89
CA SER A 61 3.15 6.27 -6.93
C SER A 61 1.68 6.43 -6.56
N ALA A 62 1.44 6.98 -5.36
CA ALA A 62 0.09 7.34 -4.91
C ALA A 62 -0.60 8.20 -5.99
N THR A 63 -0.02 9.36 -6.28
CA THR A 63 -0.58 10.39 -7.17
C THR A 63 -0.56 10.08 -8.67
N ALA A 64 -0.28 8.82 -9.06
CA ALA A 64 -0.10 8.42 -10.46
C ALA A 64 -1.33 8.67 -11.35
N LEU A 65 -2.54 8.76 -10.78
CA LEU A 65 -3.77 9.07 -11.51
C LEU A 65 -4.07 10.57 -11.60
N SER A 66 -3.65 11.35 -10.60
CA SER A 66 -3.94 12.79 -10.50
C SER A 66 -2.85 13.67 -11.14
N ASP A 67 -1.66 13.10 -11.40
CA ASP A 67 -0.49 13.81 -11.96
C ASP A 67 -0.41 13.78 -13.49
N LEU A 68 -1.41 13.25 -14.18
CA LEU A 68 -1.35 12.96 -15.62
C LEU A 68 -2.10 14.02 -16.43
N GLN A 69 -1.38 14.75 -17.28
CA GLN A 69 -1.83 15.89 -18.09
C GLN A 69 -2.25 15.49 -19.53
N GLY A 70 -2.83 14.29 -19.69
CA GLY A 70 -3.17 13.70 -20.99
C GLY A 70 -2.05 12.85 -21.62
N GLY A 71 -2.21 12.47 -22.88
CA GLY A 71 -1.27 11.68 -23.68
C GLY A 71 -1.85 10.44 -24.34
N ILE A 72 -3.12 10.12 -24.08
CA ILE A 72 -3.87 9.05 -24.74
C ILE A 72 -4.98 9.65 -25.61
N GLY A 73 -5.04 9.25 -26.88
CA GLY A 73 -6.09 9.67 -27.81
C GLY A 73 -7.37 8.83 -27.69
N GLU A 74 -8.50 9.42 -28.06
CA GLU A 74 -9.79 8.74 -28.06
C GLU A 74 -9.81 7.50 -28.97
N GLU A 75 -9.16 7.55 -30.13
CA GLU A 75 -8.99 6.36 -30.98
C GLU A 75 -8.24 5.22 -30.27
N GLN A 76 -7.22 5.53 -29.47
CA GLN A 76 -6.46 4.51 -28.74
C GLN A 76 -7.35 3.85 -27.68
N TRP A 77 -8.16 4.64 -26.98
CA TRP A 77 -9.15 4.14 -26.03
C TRP A 77 -10.20 3.23 -26.71
N GLN A 78 -10.75 3.67 -27.85
CA GLN A 78 -11.72 2.87 -28.62
C GLN A 78 -11.11 1.56 -29.14
N ARG A 79 -9.82 1.54 -29.49
CA ARG A 79 -9.11 0.30 -29.83
C ARG A 79 -8.99 -0.64 -28.63
N ILE A 80 -8.80 -0.13 -27.41
CA ILE A 80 -8.74 -0.94 -26.18
C ILE A 80 -10.09 -1.57 -25.88
N LEU A 81 -11.19 -0.81 -26.02
CA LEU A 81 -12.55 -1.32 -25.82
C LEU A 81 -12.89 -2.50 -26.74
N LYS A 82 -12.31 -2.52 -27.95
CA LYS A 82 -12.52 -3.58 -28.94
C LYS A 82 -11.63 -4.82 -28.75
N ILE A 83 -10.76 -4.85 -27.72
CA ILE A 83 -9.91 -6.01 -27.45
C ILE A 83 -10.75 -7.12 -26.79
N PRO A 84 -10.75 -8.35 -27.33
CA PRO A 84 -11.46 -9.47 -26.72
C PRO A 84 -11.01 -9.72 -25.27
N GLY A 85 -11.96 -9.87 -24.36
CA GLY A 85 -11.73 -10.07 -22.93
C GLY A 85 -11.60 -8.80 -22.10
N VAL A 86 -11.67 -7.60 -22.73
CA VAL A 86 -11.87 -6.33 -22.01
C VAL A 86 -13.37 -6.14 -21.76
N ARG A 87 -13.77 -6.11 -20.49
CA ARG A 87 -15.15 -5.87 -20.05
C ARG A 87 -15.47 -4.39 -19.99
N VAL A 88 -14.58 -3.64 -19.36
CA VAL A 88 -14.70 -2.19 -19.13
C VAL A 88 -13.34 -1.57 -19.36
N ALA A 89 -13.30 -0.45 -20.06
CA ALA A 89 -12.16 0.45 -20.12
C ALA A 89 -12.69 1.85 -19.82
N ALA A 90 -12.48 2.31 -18.59
CA ALA A 90 -12.95 3.60 -18.09
C ALA A 90 -11.82 4.64 -18.24
N PRO A 91 -11.94 5.57 -19.20
CA PRO A 91 -10.98 6.64 -19.39
C PRO A 91 -11.17 7.74 -18.34
N VAL A 92 -10.06 8.33 -17.92
CA VAL A 92 -10.04 9.55 -17.08
C VAL A 92 -9.11 10.53 -17.75
N ALA A 93 -9.60 11.75 -17.96
CA ALA A 93 -8.80 12.91 -18.37
C ALA A 93 -8.78 13.90 -17.21
N VAL A 94 -7.60 14.14 -16.63
CA VAL A 94 -7.44 15.18 -15.60
C VAL A 94 -7.31 16.51 -16.33
N VAL A 95 -8.24 17.42 -16.09
CA VAL A 95 -8.22 18.76 -16.69
C VAL A 95 -7.24 19.66 -15.94
N GLY A 96 -7.33 19.68 -14.61
CA GLY A 96 -6.55 20.55 -13.75
C GLY A 96 -7.34 21.02 -12.54
N TYR A 97 -6.75 21.91 -11.75
CA TYR A 97 -7.38 22.51 -10.59
C TYR A 97 -8.17 23.74 -11.00
N MET A 98 -9.49 23.68 -10.87
CA MET A 98 -10.41 24.80 -11.02
C MET A 98 -10.69 25.37 -9.63
N PRO A 99 -10.16 26.54 -9.27
CA PRO A 99 -10.51 27.17 -8.02
C PRO A 99 -11.91 27.76 -8.09
N SER A 100 -12.70 27.57 -7.04
CA SER A 100 -13.96 28.31 -6.86
C SER A 100 -13.90 29.11 -5.57
N THR A 101 -14.32 30.37 -5.65
CA THR A 101 -14.32 31.31 -4.52
C THR A 101 -15.70 31.34 -3.89
N VAL A 102 -15.75 31.20 -2.57
CA VAL A 102 -16.95 31.43 -1.76
C VAL A 102 -16.80 32.68 -0.92
N HIS A 103 -17.85 33.48 -0.88
CA HIS A 103 -17.98 34.64 -0.02
C HIS A 103 -18.76 34.22 1.22
N LEU A 104 -18.11 34.27 2.39
CA LEU A 104 -18.69 33.86 3.67
C LEU A 104 -19.09 35.10 4.47
N PRO A 105 -20.36 35.22 4.89
CA PRO A 105 -20.81 36.36 5.66
C PRO A 105 -20.25 36.30 7.09
N VAL A 106 -19.73 37.42 7.56
CA VAL A 106 -19.31 37.67 8.93
C VAL A 106 -20.29 38.67 9.53
N ASP A 107 -21.13 38.18 10.44
CA ASP A 107 -22.17 38.98 11.08
C ASP A 107 -21.66 39.65 12.36
N VAL A 108 -21.53 40.98 12.30
CA VAL A 108 -21.24 41.86 13.44
C VAL A 108 -22.46 42.69 13.85
N SER A 109 -23.64 42.45 13.30
CA SER A 109 -24.86 43.24 13.51
C SER A 109 -25.22 43.37 15.00
N LYS A 110 -24.97 42.33 15.80
CA LYS A 110 -25.17 42.35 17.26
C LYS A 110 -24.28 43.34 18.02
N PHE A 111 -23.20 43.80 17.38
CA PHE A 111 -22.25 44.77 17.93
C PHE A 111 -22.40 46.17 17.31
N VAL A 112 -23.23 46.30 16.28
CA VAL A 112 -23.61 47.58 15.69
C VAL A 112 -24.43 48.37 16.70
N ARG A 113 -24.17 49.68 16.82
CA ARG A 113 -24.88 50.59 17.71
C ARG A 113 -25.76 51.55 16.89
N PRO A 114 -27.05 51.24 16.65
CA PRO A 114 -27.94 52.10 15.87
C PRO A 114 -28.03 53.50 16.47
N GLY A 115 -27.91 54.53 15.62
CA GLY A 115 -27.94 55.94 16.05
C GLY A 115 -26.68 56.43 16.80
N GLY A 116 -25.67 55.57 16.99
CA GLY A 116 -24.36 55.95 17.56
C GLY A 116 -23.44 56.62 16.55
N LYS A 117 -22.13 56.75 16.88
CA LYS A 117 -21.10 57.18 15.91
C LYS A 117 -20.86 56.09 14.85
N ALA A 118 -20.33 56.47 13.69
CA ALA A 118 -19.91 55.50 12.68
C ALA A 118 -18.87 54.51 13.24
N GLN A 119 -18.99 53.25 12.83
CA GLN A 119 -18.15 52.14 13.26
C GLN A 119 -17.44 51.55 12.06
N LEU A 120 -16.16 51.23 12.20
CA LEU A 120 -15.38 50.54 11.19
C LEU A 120 -14.89 49.21 11.76
N TRP A 121 -15.14 48.13 11.04
CA TRP A 121 -14.72 46.79 11.39
C TRP A 121 -13.68 46.29 10.39
N ARG A 122 -12.60 45.70 10.88
CA ARG A 122 -11.57 45.04 10.08
C ARG A 122 -11.70 43.54 10.27
N LEU A 123 -11.91 42.82 9.18
CA LEU A 123 -11.97 41.37 9.13
C LEU A 123 -10.61 40.86 8.65
N LYS A 124 -9.90 40.14 9.50
CA LYS A 124 -8.57 39.57 9.24
C LYS A 124 -8.68 38.05 9.07
N PRO A 125 -8.86 37.54 7.84
CA PRO A 125 -8.83 36.11 7.58
C PRO A 125 -7.41 35.53 7.72
N GLU A 126 -7.30 34.38 8.38
CA GLU A 126 -6.12 33.53 8.52
C GLU A 126 -6.55 32.10 8.16
N LEU A 127 -5.97 31.55 7.09
CA LEU A 127 -6.13 30.15 6.74
C LEU A 127 -5.24 29.31 7.64
N VAL A 128 -5.82 28.27 8.24
CA VAL A 128 -5.13 27.36 9.14
C VAL A 128 -5.28 25.93 8.60
N SER A 129 -4.17 25.38 8.12
CA SER A 129 -4.10 24.05 7.52
C SER A 129 -3.10 23.14 8.26
N GLU A 130 -3.03 21.87 7.87
CA GLU A 130 -2.02 20.92 8.35
C GLU A 130 -1.94 20.81 9.89
N ARG A 131 -3.12 20.73 10.52
CA ARG A 131 -3.29 20.62 11.99
C ARG A 131 -2.77 21.83 12.79
N GLY A 132 -2.65 22.98 12.13
CA GLY A 132 -2.20 24.25 12.70
C GLY A 132 -0.71 24.51 12.56
N LEU A 133 -0.01 23.70 11.75
CA LEU A 133 1.40 23.91 11.40
C LEU A 133 1.56 25.03 10.37
N THR A 134 0.58 25.19 9.48
CA THR A 134 0.56 26.21 8.45
C THR A 134 -0.49 27.25 8.78
N LYS A 135 -0.08 28.52 8.75
CA LYS A 135 -0.95 29.68 8.99
C LYS A 135 -0.69 30.74 7.93
N VAL A 136 -1.64 30.92 7.02
CA VAL A 136 -1.51 31.86 5.91
C VAL A 136 -2.41 33.07 6.18
N PRO A 137 -1.83 34.27 6.41
CA PRO A 137 -2.64 35.48 6.55
C PRO A 137 -3.18 35.89 5.18
N ALA A 138 -4.50 36.10 5.09
CA ALA A 138 -5.16 36.59 3.89
C ALA A 138 -5.43 38.10 3.96
N ALA A 139 -5.79 38.70 2.82
CA ALA A 139 -6.08 40.13 2.75
C ALA A 139 -7.25 40.51 3.66
N SER A 140 -7.09 41.60 4.42
CA SER A 140 -8.16 42.08 5.32
C SER A 140 -9.27 42.77 4.53
N SER A 141 -10.52 42.46 4.85
CA SER A 141 -11.68 43.22 4.38
C SER A 141 -12.17 44.18 5.46
N TYR A 142 -12.90 45.22 5.05
CA TYR A 142 -13.33 46.29 5.95
C TYR A 142 -14.83 46.51 5.79
N LEU A 143 -15.53 46.67 6.91
CA LEU A 143 -16.96 46.91 6.98
C LEU A 143 -17.23 48.20 7.74
N TYR A 144 -17.78 49.20 7.04
CA TYR A 144 -18.13 50.50 7.60
C TYR A 144 -19.63 50.60 7.83
N VAL A 145 -20.04 50.93 9.04
CA VAL A 145 -21.45 51.08 9.42
C VAL A 145 -21.70 52.48 9.98
N THR A 146 -22.64 53.21 9.37
CA THR A 146 -22.91 54.62 9.69
C THR A 146 -24.35 54.85 10.17
N PRO A 147 -24.60 55.83 11.07
CA PRO A 147 -25.96 56.30 11.37
C PRO A 147 -26.52 57.23 10.28
N GLN A 148 -25.71 57.71 9.35
CA GLN A 148 -26.10 58.63 8.29
C GLN A 148 -26.72 57.89 7.11
N ARG A 149 -27.57 58.58 6.34
CA ARG A 149 -28.22 57.98 5.16
C ARG A 149 -27.17 57.70 4.08
N LEU A 150 -27.24 56.51 3.49
CA LEU A 150 -26.54 56.18 2.25
C LEU A 150 -27.54 56.27 1.10
N ASP A 151 -27.13 56.82 -0.04
CA ASP A 151 -27.91 56.91 -1.28
C ASP A 151 -27.08 56.38 -2.46
N HIS A 152 -27.73 55.83 -3.50
CA HIS A 152 -27.11 55.66 -4.81
C HIS A 152 -27.16 56.98 -5.60
N PRO A 153 -26.06 57.41 -6.25
CA PRO A 153 -26.06 58.58 -7.10
C PRO A 153 -26.88 58.31 -8.38
N LYS A 154 -27.69 59.30 -8.79
CA LYS A 154 -28.47 59.23 -10.03
C LYS A 154 -27.60 59.69 -11.21
N SER A 155 -27.61 58.95 -12.33
CA SER A 155 -26.91 59.37 -13.56
C SER A 155 -27.34 60.76 -14.02
N ALA A 156 -26.37 61.62 -14.35
CA ALA A 156 -26.60 62.99 -14.84
C ALA A 156 -27.31 63.05 -16.22
N SER A 157 -27.48 61.92 -16.90
CA SER A 157 -28.10 61.83 -18.24
C SER A 157 -29.63 61.84 -18.25
N GLY A 158 -30.29 61.94 -17.08
CA GLY A 158 -31.76 62.05 -16.98
C GLY A 158 -32.53 60.79 -17.41
N LYS A 159 -31.85 59.72 -17.84
CA LYS A 159 -32.43 58.42 -18.18
C LYS A 159 -32.23 57.38 -17.09
N GLY A 160 -32.55 57.71 -15.84
CA GLY A 160 -32.95 56.75 -14.80
C GLY A 160 -32.07 55.52 -14.47
N THR A 161 -30.87 55.37 -15.03
CA THR A 161 -29.96 54.27 -14.68
C THR A 161 -29.08 54.70 -13.52
N GLU A 162 -29.19 53.98 -12.40
CA GLU A 162 -28.30 54.13 -11.25
C GLU A 162 -26.87 53.78 -11.66
N LEU A 163 -25.89 54.54 -11.16
CA LEU A 163 -24.47 54.20 -11.36
C LEU A 163 -24.15 53.01 -10.44
N SER A 164 -24.19 51.80 -11.01
CA SER A 164 -23.87 50.56 -10.28
C SER A 164 -22.48 50.66 -9.65
N GLY A 165 -22.39 50.43 -8.33
CA GLY A 165 -21.14 50.38 -7.59
C GLY A 165 -20.68 51.67 -6.89
N GLN A 166 -21.43 52.77 -6.99
CA GLN A 166 -21.15 54.01 -6.23
C GLN A 166 -22.17 54.21 -5.10
N ILE A 167 -21.68 54.61 -3.92
CA ILE A 167 -22.49 54.89 -2.73
C ILE A 167 -22.12 56.27 -2.20
N ASP A 168 -23.11 57.12 -1.95
CA ASP A 168 -22.91 58.44 -1.37
C ASP A 168 -23.36 58.45 0.10
N LEU A 169 -22.50 58.95 0.99
CA LEU A 169 -22.83 59.32 2.35
C LEU A 169 -23.48 60.71 2.36
N VAL A 170 -24.69 60.80 2.92
CA VAL A 170 -25.42 62.07 3.01
C VAL A 170 -25.21 62.72 4.37
N GLY A 171 -24.53 63.87 4.36
CA GLY A 171 -24.31 64.72 5.52
C GLY A 171 -25.59 65.32 6.08
N ALA A 172 -25.53 65.84 7.31
CA ALA A 172 -26.68 66.49 7.97
C ALA A 172 -27.12 67.79 7.27
N ASP A 173 -26.22 68.42 6.53
CA ASP A 173 -26.38 69.60 5.67
C ASP A 173 -26.86 69.24 4.25
N GLY A 174 -26.98 67.95 3.93
CA GLY A 174 -27.31 67.47 2.59
C GLY A 174 -26.11 67.36 1.64
N GLU A 175 -24.89 67.62 2.12
CA GLU A 175 -23.67 67.36 1.34
C GLU A 175 -23.54 65.86 1.04
N ARG A 176 -23.16 65.51 -0.18
CA ARG A 176 -22.94 64.12 -0.61
C ARG A 176 -21.45 63.87 -0.74
N ARG A 177 -20.96 62.85 -0.05
CA ARG A 177 -19.56 62.40 -0.14
C ARG A 177 -19.55 60.97 -0.63
N GLU A 178 -18.82 60.72 -1.70
CA GLU A 178 -18.64 59.38 -2.23
C GLU A 178 -17.87 58.55 -1.21
N VAL A 179 -18.45 57.42 -0.82
CA VAL A 179 -17.86 56.46 0.11
C VAL A 179 -18.04 55.07 -0.47
N CYS A 180 -17.10 54.16 -0.20
CA CYS A 180 -17.31 52.74 -0.50
C CYS A 180 -17.56 52.44 -1.99
N SER A 181 -17.08 53.33 -2.87
CA SER A 181 -17.19 53.17 -4.31
C SER A 181 -16.04 52.35 -4.86
N VAL A 182 -16.35 51.55 -5.89
CA VAL A 182 -15.34 50.86 -6.68
C VAL A 182 -14.69 51.90 -7.60
N ALA A 183 -13.37 52.09 -7.49
CA ALA A 183 -12.66 53.06 -8.33
C ALA A 183 -12.86 52.72 -9.81
N THR A 184 -13.60 53.53 -10.56
CA THR A 184 -13.83 53.35 -12.01
C THR A 184 -12.66 53.84 -12.88
N GLY A 185 -11.45 53.93 -12.32
CA GLY A 185 -10.30 54.51 -13.00
C GLY A 185 -9.03 53.71 -12.76
N ASN A 186 -8.63 52.91 -13.74
CA ASN A 186 -7.27 52.39 -13.82
C ASN A 186 -6.30 53.58 -13.90
N ASP A 187 -5.20 53.56 -13.15
CA ASP A 187 -4.07 54.47 -13.42
C ASP A 187 -3.55 54.23 -14.84
N PRO A 188 -3.57 55.22 -15.75
CA PRO A 188 -3.15 55.05 -17.15
C PRO A 188 -1.68 54.63 -17.32
N LYS A 189 -0.84 54.74 -16.29
CA LYS A 189 0.59 54.40 -16.35
C LYS A 189 0.93 53.02 -15.80
N THR A 190 0.09 52.48 -14.93
CA THR A 190 0.36 51.21 -14.24
C THR A 190 -0.72 50.16 -14.44
N ASN A 191 -1.86 50.54 -15.03
CA ASN A 191 -3.07 49.73 -15.15
C ASN A 191 -3.54 49.14 -13.81
N ARG A 192 -3.31 49.91 -12.71
CA ARG A 192 -3.54 49.48 -11.34
C ARG A 192 -4.94 49.68 -10.78
N ALA A 193 -5.54 48.64 -10.22
CA ALA A 193 -6.70 48.69 -9.32
C ALA A 193 -6.21 48.70 -7.86
N GLU A 194 -5.30 49.62 -7.52
CA GLU A 194 -4.81 49.77 -6.16
C GLU A 194 -5.86 50.54 -5.32
N GLY A 195 -6.73 49.80 -4.63
CA GLY A 195 -7.73 50.42 -3.76
C GLY A 195 -8.36 49.48 -2.74
N LEU A 196 -8.39 49.90 -1.48
CA LEU A 196 -9.20 49.27 -0.44
C LEU A 196 -10.63 49.81 -0.54
N VAL A 197 -11.59 48.95 -0.85
CA VAL A 197 -13.02 49.28 -0.89
C VAL A 197 -13.72 48.62 0.30
N PRO A 198 -14.21 49.39 1.30
CA PRO A 198 -14.97 48.83 2.41
C PRO A 198 -16.40 48.47 1.96
N THR A 199 -16.96 47.40 2.51
CA THR A 199 -18.41 47.14 2.46
C THR A 199 -19.11 48.14 3.38
N CYS A 200 -20.23 48.72 2.97
CA CYS A 200 -20.87 49.80 3.72
C CYS A 200 -22.34 49.55 4.01
N GLY A 201 -22.77 49.89 5.22
CA GLY A 201 -24.15 49.79 5.66
C GLY A 201 -24.59 50.98 6.50
N SER A 202 -25.89 51.23 6.54
CA SER A 202 -26.48 52.32 7.31
C SER A 202 -27.55 51.82 8.26
N THR A 203 -27.59 52.41 9.45
CA THR A 203 -28.67 52.22 10.43
C THR A 203 -29.76 53.30 10.35
N HIS A 204 -29.67 54.20 9.36
CA HIS A 204 -30.63 55.30 9.20
C HIS A 204 -32.01 54.79 8.75
N ALA A 205 -33.09 55.29 9.36
CA ALA A 205 -34.45 54.83 9.10
C ALA A 205 -34.99 55.09 7.67
N ARG A 206 -34.32 55.96 6.90
CA ARG A 206 -34.66 56.26 5.48
C ARG A 206 -33.60 55.76 4.51
N ASN A 207 -32.86 54.72 4.88
CA ASN A 207 -31.83 54.15 4.04
C ASN A 207 -32.43 53.22 2.97
N ASN A 208 -32.01 53.38 1.72
CA ASN A 208 -32.46 52.58 0.58
C ASN A 208 -31.33 51.78 -0.09
N VAL A 209 -30.15 51.68 0.54
CA VAL A 209 -28.98 50.99 -0.02
C VAL A 209 -28.89 49.55 0.48
N ASN A 210 -28.88 49.34 1.81
CA ASN A 210 -28.81 47.99 2.38
C ASN A 210 -30.17 47.38 2.66
N GLU A 211 -30.21 46.06 2.65
CA GLU A 211 -31.38 45.26 3.00
C GLU A 211 -31.82 45.46 4.47
N PRO A 212 -33.10 45.19 4.77
CA PRO A 212 -33.58 45.12 6.14
C PRO A 212 -32.81 44.05 6.94
N GLY A 213 -32.42 44.39 8.16
CA GLY A 213 -31.85 43.41 9.08
C GLY A 213 -31.85 43.87 10.53
N ALA A 214 -31.21 43.12 11.41
CA ALA A 214 -31.28 43.34 12.86
C ALA A 214 -30.86 44.75 13.30
N ALA A 215 -29.84 45.33 12.65
CA ALA A 215 -29.33 46.67 12.97
C ALA A 215 -30.10 47.81 12.27
N SER A 216 -30.85 47.50 11.20
CA SER A 216 -31.54 48.48 10.34
C SER A 216 -32.86 47.91 9.80
N PRO A 217 -33.87 47.63 10.64
CA PRO A 217 -35.08 46.93 10.23
C PRO A 217 -35.99 47.77 9.30
N ALA A 218 -35.82 49.09 9.28
CA ALA A 218 -36.58 50.01 8.43
C ALA A 218 -35.89 50.31 7.09
N ALA A 219 -34.75 49.68 6.79
CA ALA A 219 -34.09 49.84 5.50
C ALA A 219 -34.93 49.22 4.37
N THR A 220 -34.80 49.74 3.15
CA THR A 220 -35.58 49.30 1.99
C THR A 220 -34.73 48.94 0.77
N GLY A 221 -33.41 48.85 0.93
CA GLY A 221 -32.51 48.47 -0.17
C GLY A 221 -32.57 46.98 -0.47
N THR A 222 -31.98 46.58 -1.59
CA THR A 222 -31.95 45.19 -2.10
C THR A 222 -30.57 44.72 -2.53
N ASP A 223 -29.60 45.63 -2.65
CA ASP A 223 -28.36 45.33 -3.39
C ASP A 223 -27.14 45.18 -2.47
N VAL A 224 -27.28 45.65 -1.22
CA VAL A 224 -26.21 45.60 -0.22
C VAL A 224 -26.68 44.78 0.98
N PRO A 225 -25.82 43.91 1.56
CA PRO A 225 -26.17 43.12 2.72
C PRO A 225 -26.67 43.98 3.89
N PRO A 226 -27.48 43.40 4.78
CA PRO A 226 -27.90 44.08 6.01
C PRO A 226 -26.74 44.75 6.75
N ALA A 227 -26.99 45.94 7.30
CA ALA A 227 -25.98 46.70 8.01
C ALA A 227 -25.35 45.88 9.16
N GLY A 228 -24.04 45.67 9.10
CA GLY A 228 -23.34 44.79 10.05
C GLY A 228 -22.95 43.43 9.48
N ILE A 229 -23.21 43.14 8.20
CA ILE A 229 -22.70 41.94 7.54
C ILE A 229 -21.59 42.33 6.55
N GLY A 230 -20.41 41.75 6.74
CA GLY A 230 -19.29 41.85 5.80
C GLY A 230 -18.92 40.48 5.24
N TYR A 231 -18.11 40.43 4.19
CA TYR A 231 -17.68 39.17 3.60
C TYR A 231 -16.18 38.94 3.73
N VAL A 232 -15.81 37.67 3.89
CA VAL A 232 -14.47 37.16 3.65
C VAL A 232 -14.52 36.15 2.51
N THR A 233 -13.45 36.07 1.73
CA THR A 233 -13.36 35.12 0.61
C THR A 233 -12.56 33.90 1.02
N TRP A 234 -12.98 32.73 0.53
CA TRP A 234 -12.21 31.50 0.62
C TRP A 234 -12.24 30.79 -0.73
N ARG A 235 -11.06 30.41 -1.22
CA ARG A 235 -10.87 29.70 -2.49
C ARG A 235 -10.66 28.20 -2.25
N PHE A 236 -11.54 27.37 -2.81
CA PHE A 236 -11.41 25.92 -2.79
C PHE A 236 -10.83 25.41 -4.11
N PRO A 237 -9.76 24.59 -4.11
CA PRO A 237 -9.25 23.97 -5.32
C PRO A 237 -10.04 22.71 -5.67
N TYR A 238 -10.74 22.70 -6.80
CA TYR A 238 -11.37 21.49 -7.36
C TYR A 238 -10.44 20.85 -8.36
N LEU A 239 -9.96 19.64 -8.10
CA LEU A 239 -9.38 18.86 -9.19
C LEU A 239 -10.52 18.38 -10.09
N VAL A 240 -10.47 18.78 -11.35
CA VAL A 240 -11.48 18.41 -12.34
C VAL A 240 -11.00 17.22 -13.15
N ALA A 241 -11.82 16.19 -13.18
CA ALA A 241 -11.59 15.00 -14.01
C ALA A 241 -12.78 14.76 -14.94
N ALA A 242 -12.50 14.58 -16.22
CA ALA A 242 -13.49 14.19 -17.21
C ALA A 242 -13.49 12.67 -17.39
N VAL A 243 -14.68 12.07 -17.37
CA VAL A 243 -14.89 10.62 -17.49
C VAL A 243 -15.87 10.29 -18.60
N ASP A 244 -15.86 9.04 -19.06
CA ASP A 244 -16.98 8.49 -19.83
C ASP A 244 -18.05 7.98 -18.86
N PRO A 245 -19.27 8.56 -18.83
CA PRO A 245 -20.28 8.21 -17.82
C PRO A 245 -20.65 6.72 -17.81
N VAL A 246 -20.77 6.10 -18.98
CA VAL A 246 -21.20 4.70 -19.10
C VAL A 246 -20.13 3.76 -18.56
N GLN A 247 -18.87 4.00 -18.91
CA GLN A 247 -17.75 3.16 -18.51
C GLN A 247 -17.39 3.39 -17.03
N GLU A 248 -17.55 4.61 -16.51
CA GLU A 248 -17.32 4.91 -15.10
C GLU A 248 -18.36 4.23 -14.21
N ALA A 249 -19.64 4.34 -14.55
CA ALA A 249 -20.72 3.62 -13.89
C ALA A 249 -20.49 2.10 -13.89
N ARG A 250 -20.03 1.53 -15.01
CA ARG A 250 -19.72 0.09 -15.11
C ARG A 250 -18.50 -0.34 -14.28
N LEU A 251 -17.51 0.54 -14.10
CA LEU A 251 -16.28 0.20 -13.38
C LEU A 251 -16.45 0.32 -11.86
N VAL A 252 -16.91 1.47 -11.39
CA VAL A 252 -16.94 1.82 -9.96
C VAL A 252 -18.35 2.07 -9.41
N GLY A 253 -19.37 2.11 -10.27
CA GLY A 253 -20.74 2.38 -9.84
C GLY A 253 -20.99 3.83 -9.45
N LEU A 254 -20.36 4.79 -10.15
CA LEU A 254 -20.50 6.22 -9.85
C LEU A 254 -21.96 6.70 -9.90
N ASP A 255 -22.78 6.12 -10.78
CA ASP A 255 -24.23 6.31 -10.87
C ASP A 255 -24.96 5.97 -9.57
N LYS A 256 -24.49 4.96 -8.83
CA LYS A 256 -25.06 4.51 -7.55
C LYS A 256 -24.54 5.28 -6.35
N ALA A 257 -23.46 6.05 -6.52
CA ALA A 257 -22.88 6.89 -5.49
C ALA A 257 -23.50 8.29 -5.45
N VAL A 258 -24.28 8.68 -6.47
CA VAL A 258 -25.03 9.95 -6.47
C VAL A 258 -26.03 9.97 -5.32
N VAL A 259 -25.95 11.00 -4.47
CA VAL A 259 -26.79 11.20 -3.28
C VAL A 259 -27.81 12.33 -3.46
N ASP A 260 -27.53 13.26 -4.36
CA ASP A 260 -28.40 14.40 -4.67
C ASP A 260 -28.33 14.75 -6.17
N GLY A 261 -29.40 15.29 -6.73
CA GLY A 261 -29.54 15.55 -8.17
C GLY A 261 -29.57 14.28 -9.04
N SER A 262 -28.93 14.33 -10.20
CA SER A 262 -28.97 13.27 -11.22
C SER A 262 -27.58 12.88 -11.73
N TYR A 263 -27.41 11.61 -12.10
CA TYR A 263 -26.20 11.16 -12.81
C TYR A 263 -26.20 11.64 -14.27
N PHE A 264 -25.03 11.64 -14.91
CA PHE A 264 -24.89 12.09 -16.29
C PHE A 264 -25.68 11.23 -17.28
N THR A 265 -26.18 11.85 -18.36
CA THR A 265 -26.60 11.10 -19.55
C THR A 265 -25.38 10.61 -20.34
N PRO A 266 -25.46 9.50 -21.09
CA PRO A 266 -24.32 8.92 -21.82
C PRO A 266 -23.60 9.89 -22.78
N ASP A 267 -24.34 10.82 -23.37
CA ASP A 267 -23.91 11.79 -24.37
C ASP A 267 -23.85 13.23 -23.83
N GLN A 268 -23.96 13.39 -22.50
CA GLN A 268 -23.99 14.70 -21.87
C GLN A 268 -22.71 15.48 -22.17
N LYS A 269 -22.88 16.70 -22.66
CA LYS A 269 -21.81 17.62 -23.07
C LYS A 269 -22.14 19.05 -22.66
N THR A 270 -21.15 19.94 -22.78
CA THR A 270 -21.34 21.38 -22.64
C THR A 270 -22.49 21.87 -23.53
N ALA A 271 -23.39 22.68 -22.97
CA ALA A 271 -24.48 23.32 -23.69
C ALA A 271 -24.25 24.84 -23.77
N VAL A 272 -24.32 25.41 -24.97
CA VAL A 272 -24.31 26.87 -25.14
C VAL A 272 -25.75 27.38 -25.00
N VAL A 273 -25.96 28.29 -24.05
CA VAL A 273 -27.28 28.86 -23.71
C VAL A 273 -27.19 30.37 -23.74
N GLU A 274 -28.23 31.03 -24.25
CA GLU A 274 -28.35 32.49 -24.24
C GLU A 274 -29.27 32.91 -23.09
N ARG A 275 -28.81 33.85 -22.25
CA ARG A 275 -29.57 34.43 -21.14
C ARG A 275 -29.35 35.94 -21.14
N ASP A 276 -30.42 36.72 -21.12
CA ASP A 276 -30.37 38.20 -21.07
C ASP A 276 -29.43 38.84 -22.11
N GLY A 277 -29.41 38.29 -23.33
CA GLY A 277 -28.57 38.76 -24.44
C GLY A 277 -27.08 38.38 -24.34
N SER A 278 -26.70 37.60 -23.34
CA SER A 278 -25.34 37.07 -23.15
C SER A 278 -25.30 35.56 -23.40
N ARG A 279 -24.20 35.08 -24.00
CA ARG A 279 -23.99 33.65 -24.27
C ARG A 279 -23.16 33.00 -23.16
N PHE A 280 -23.59 31.82 -22.74
CA PHE A 280 -22.93 31.04 -21.69
C PHE A 280 -22.71 29.60 -22.16
N ALA A 281 -21.60 28.99 -21.75
CA ALA A 281 -21.29 27.59 -21.99
C ALA A 281 -21.41 26.81 -20.67
N ASP A 282 -22.57 26.19 -20.46
CA ASP A 282 -22.86 25.39 -19.27
C ASP A 282 -22.09 24.06 -19.31
N ILE A 283 -21.09 23.91 -18.44
CA ILE A 283 -20.30 22.69 -18.25
C ILE A 283 -20.98 21.83 -17.19
N PRO A 284 -21.53 20.65 -17.53
CA PRO A 284 -22.19 19.78 -16.56
C PRO A 284 -21.15 19.14 -15.64
N VAL A 285 -21.37 19.23 -14.32
CA VAL A 285 -20.46 18.64 -13.33
C VAL A 285 -21.19 17.86 -12.22
N LEU A 286 -20.59 16.75 -11.79
CA LEU A 286 -20.92 16.08 -10.54
C LEU A 286 -19.93 16.52 -9.46
N LEU A 287 -20.45 16.96 -8.32
CA LEU A 287 -19.63 17.42 -7.20
C LEU A 287 -19.52 16.34 -6.14
N ALA A 288 -18.38 16.24 -5.47
CA ALA A 288 -18.31 15.47 -4.23
C ALA A 288 -19.22 16.10 -3.18
N ASP A 289 -19.76 15.30 -2.26
CA ASP A 289 -20.63 15.78 -1.20
C ASP A 289 -19.88 16.42 -0.01
N ARG A 290 -18.54 16.34 0.00
CA ARG A 290 -17.64 16.79 1.06
C ARG A 290 -16.44 17.58 0.55
N SER A 291 -15.79 18.32 1.44
CA SER A 291 -14.65 19.16 1.08
C SER A 291 -13.44 18.34 0.60
N PRO A 292 -12.72 18.77 -0.46
CA PRO A 292 -11.49 18.13 -0.91
C PRO A 292 -10.28 18.43 -0.01
N VAL A 293 -10.40 19.36 0.94
CA VAL A 293 -9.31 19.89 1.77
C VAL A 293 -9.67 19.89 3.25
N ASP A 294 -8.65 19.78 4.10
CA ASP A 294 -8.78 19.79 5.56
C ASP A 294 -8.17 21.08 6.14
N GLU A 295 -9.00 22.11 6.17
CA GLU A 295 -8.61 23.47 6.50
C GLU A 295 -9.70 24.20 7.28
N LYS A 296 -9.28 25.30 7.93
CA LYS A 296 -10.17 26.20 8.65
C LYS A 296 -9.81 27.63 8.32
N LEU A 297 -10.83 28.47 8.16
CA LEU A 297 -10.66 29.91 8.04
C LEU A 297 -10.97 30.54 9.38
N ARG A 298 -9.96 31.07 10.05
CA ARG A 298 -10.14 31.90 11.24
C ARG A 298 -10.22 33.35 10.80
N VAL A 299 -11.26 34.05 11.20
CA VAL A 299 -11.39 35.49 10.98
C VAL A 299 -11.28 36.18 12.33
N GLU A 300 -10.27 37.03 12.48
CA GLU A 300 -10.22 37.98 13.59
C GLU A 300 -10.98 39.25 13.18
N VAL A 301 -11.97 39.62 13.99
CA VAL A 301 -12.90 40.70 13.73
C VAL A 301 -12.65 41.82 14.74
N GLU A 302 -12.08 42.91 14.25
CA GLU A 302 -11.64 44.04 15.05
C GLU A 302 -12.51 45.27 14.80
N GLU A 303 -13.06 45.87 15.86
CA GLU A 303 -13.60 47.23 15.78
C GLU A 303 -12.43 48.21 15.81
N LEU A 304 -12.27 49.02 14.77
CA LEU A 304 -11.25 50.05 14.69
C LEU A 304 -11.69 51.33 15.42
N SER A 305 -10.72 52.19 15.70
CA SER A 305 -10.98 53.45 16.39
C SER A 305 -11.90 54.39 15.59
N PRO A 306 -12.61 55.31 16.26
CA PRO A 306 -13.45 56.30 15.56
C PRO A 306 -12.67 57.18 14.58
N GLU A 307 -11.37 57.43 14.82
CA GLU A 307 -10.51 58.13 13.85
C GLU A 307 -10.33 57.32 12.56
N ALA A 308 -10.22 55.99 12.65
CA ALA A 308 -10.17 55.11 11.49
C ALA A 308 -11.45 55.18 10.65
N ALA A 309 -12.61 55.21 11.31
CA ALA A 309 -13.90 55.38 10.64
C ALA A 309 -14.05 56.77 9.98
N ALA A 310 -13.38 57.80 10.53
CA ALA A 310 -13.43 59.14 9.99
C ALA A 310 -12.82 59.23 8.59
N HIS A 311 -11.75 58.47 8.30
CA HIS A 311 -11.12 58.39 6.98
C HIS A 311 -12.09 57.94 5.88
N ILE A 312 -13.03 57.04 6.19
CA ILE A 312 -14.06 56.64 5.23
C ILE A 312 -15.14 57.72 5.12
N SER A 313 -15.60 58.27 6.24
CA SER A 313 -16.65 59.29 6.25
C SER A 313 -16.27 60.63 5.60
N SER A 314 -14.96 60.92 5.49
CA SER A 314 -14.42 62.10 4.80
C SER A 314 -14.34 61.93 3.29
N GLY A 315 -14.62 60.74 2.75
CA GLY A 315 -14.53 60.44 1.32
C GLY A 315 -13.08 60.29 0.83
N GLU A 316 -12.16 59.78 1.67
CA GLU A 316 -10.82 59.46 1.21
C GLU A 316 -10.84 58.38 0.11
N ASN A 317 -9.98 58.55 -0.89
CA ASN A 317 -9.89 57.58 -1.97
C ASN A 317 -9.30 56.23 -1.50
N SER A 318 -9.62 55.19 -2.26
CA SER A 318 -9.28 53.80 -1.96
C SER A 318 -7.77 53.54 -1.78
N GLY A 319 -6.90 54.24 -2.52
CA GLY A 319 -5.44 54.15 -2.38
C GLY A 319 -4.87 54.82 -1.12
N THR A 320 -5.57 55.81 -0.56
CA THR A 320 -5.21 56.40 0.74
C THR A 320 -5.68 55.50 1.88
N LEU A 321 -6.90 54.97 1.78
CA LEU A 321 -7.43 53.99 2.72
C LEU A 321 -6.55 52.73 2.80
N ALA A 322 -6.05 52.24 1.66
CA ALA A 322 -5.15 51.09 1.60
C ALA A 322 -3.83 51.30 2.39
N ARG A 323 -3.41 52.55 2.60
CA ARG A 323 -2.21 52.88 3.37
C ARG A 323 -2.51 53.19 4.84
N SER A 324 -3.66 53.80 5.15
CA SER A 324 -4.01 54.25 6.50
C SER A 324 -4.67 53.18 7.38
N LEU A 325 -5.57 52.37 6.81
CA LEU A 325 -6.39 51.42 7.58
C LEU A 325 -5.66 50.16 8.09
N PRO A 326 -4.67 49.57 7.39
CA PRO A 326 -3.97 48.38 7.89
C PRO A 326 -3.23 48.61 9.21
N GLY A 327 -2.76 49.84 9.47
CA GLY A 327 -2.06 50.20 10.71
C GLY A 327 -2.98 50.67 11.85
N ALA A 328 -4.29 50.81 11.61
CA ALA A 328 -5.21 51.40 12.58
C ALA A 328 -5.36 50.53 13.84
N PRO A 329 -5.41 51.14 15.04
CA PRO A 329 -5.57 50.41 16.30
C PRO A 329 -6.98 49.84 16.46
N ALA A 330 -7.05 48.62 16.99
CA ALA A 330 -8.30 47.96 17.35
C ALA A 330 -8.73 48.34 18.77
N VAL A 331 -10.02 48.63 18.95
CA VAL A 331 -10.66 48.94 20.24
C VAL A 331 -11.22 47.67 20.88
N ARG A 332 -11.79 46.78 20.07
CA ARG A 332 -12.32 45.47 20.49
C ARG A 332 -11.98 44.44 19.42
N SER A 333 -11.71 43.20 19.83
CA SER A 333 -11.47 42.08 18.91
C SER A 333 -12.27 40.85 19.36
N HIS A 334 -12.74 40.07 18.40
CA HIS A 334 -13.31 38.74 18.59
C HIS A 334 -12.95 37.85 17.41
N SER A 335 -13.12 36.53 17.53
CA SER A 335 -12.80 35.60 16.45
C SER A 335 -14.02 34.77 16.03
N VAL A 336 -14.14 34.57 14.72
CA VAL A 336 -15.09 33.67 14.08
C VAL A 336 -14.28 32.60 13.33
N GLU A 337 -14.77 31.36 13.31
CA GLU A 337 -14.12 30.26 12.61
C GLU A 337 -15.10 29.59 11.66
N PHE A 338 -14.68 29.37 10.42
CA PHE A 338 -15.39 28.59 9.41
C PHE A 338 -14.64 27.28 9.16
N THR A 339 -15.37 26.17 9.09
CA THR A 339 -14.83 24.87 8.71
C THR A 339 -14.89 24.68 7.19
N SER A 340 -13.96 23.91 6.63
CA SER A 340 -13.96 23.62 5.19
C SER A 340 -15.24 22.94 4.72
N ASP A 341 -15.82 22.01 5.49
CA ASP A 341 -17.09 21.34 5.11
C ASP A 341 -18.28 22.29 5.05
N ALA A 342 -18.43 23.20 6.04
CA ALA A 342 -19.54 24.15 6.05
C ALA A 342 -19.42 25.18 4.92
N ALA A 343 -18.21 25.68 4.69
CA ALA A 343 -17.92 26.61 3.60
C ALA A 343 -18.06 25.94 2.22
N TYR A 344 -17.68 24.66 2.09
CA TYR A 344 -17.85 23.87 0.88
C TYR A 344 -19.33 23.58 0.57
N ASP A 345 -20.13 23.27 1.58
CA ASP A 345 -21.57 23.05 1.38
C ASP A 345 -22.28 24.34 0.95
N ALA A 346 -21.93 25.48 1.55
CA ALA A 346 -22.35 26.80 1.07
C ALA A 346 -21.86 27.06 -0.37
N MET A 347 -20.61 26.69 -0.64
CA MET A 347 -19.98 26.47 -1.94
C MET A 347 -20.93 25.96 -3.01
N THR A 348 -21.15 24.66 -2.88
CA THR A 348 -21.85 23.83 -3.85
C THR A 348 -23.32 24.21 -4.00
N ARG A 349 -23.96 24.75 -2.95
CA ARG A 349 -25.31 25.30 -3.04
C ARG A 349 -25.37 26.62 -3.81
N GLY A 350 -24.35 27.48 -3.70
CA GLY A 350 -24.27 28.73 -4.45
C GLY A 350 -23.98 28.50 -5.94
N LEU A 351 -23.19 27.47 -6.27
CA LEU A 351 -22.94 27.09 -7.66
C LEU A 351 -24.24 26.71 -8.38
N GLY A 352 -24.51 27.38 -9.50
CA GLY A 352 -25.70 27.12 -10.33
C GLY A 352 -26.97 27.83 -9.89
N GLN A 353 -26.93 28.63 -8.81
CA GLN A 353 -28.01 29.57 -8.50
C GLN A 353 -27.86 30.88 -9.28
N GLY A 354 -28.96 31.64 -9.34
CA GLY A 354 -29.00 32.97 -9.96
C GLY A 354 -28.31 34.04 -9.11
N GLU A 355 -28.83 35.25 -9.10
CA GLU A 355 -28.28 36.33 -8.28
C GLU A 355 -28.22 35.94 -6.79
N PRO A 356 -27.09 36.17 -6.11
CA PRO A 356 -26.93 35.82 -4.71
C PRO A 356 -27.82 36.71 -3.84
N SER A 357 -28.51 36.10 -2.87
CA SER A 357 -29.23 36.88 -1.86
C SER A 357 -28.23 37.59 -0.94
N PRO A 358 -28.31 38.92 -0.77
CA PRO A 358 -27.42 39.65 0.13
C PRO A 358 -27.47 39.11 1.56
N GLY A 359 -26.33 39.06 2.23
CA GLY A 359 -26.19 38.51 3.58
C GLY A 359 -26.08 36.98 3.66
N GLU A 360 -26.36 36.25 2.59
CA GLU A 360 -26.13 34.80 2.51
C GLU A 360 -24.74 34.48 1.92
N PRO A 361 -24.18 33.29 2.20
CA PRO A 361 -22.96 32.85 1.53
C PRO A 361 -23.24 32.56 0.06
N PHE A 362 -22.35 32.99 -0.82
CA PHE A 362 -22.50 32.78 -2.26
C PHE A 362 -21.19 32.44 -2.94
N ALA A 363 -21.30 31.86 -4.13
CA ALA A 363 -20.19 31.59 -5.02
C ALA A 363 -20.64 31.78 -6.46
N TRP A 364 -19.75 32.29 -7.29
CA TRP A 364 -20.03 32.43 -8.72
C TRP A 364 -19.68 31.15 -9.48
N SER A 365 -20.44 30.88 -10.54
CA SER A 365 -20.25 29.72 -11.41
C SER A 365 -19.26 29.96 -12.55
N ASN A 366 -18.76 31.17 -12.73
CA ASN A 366 -17.84 31.52 -13.82
C ASN A 366 -16.50 30.81 -13.66
N LEU A 367 -16.01 30.24 -14.77
CA LEU A 367 -14.69 29.64 -14.83
C LEU A 367 -13.68 30.64 -15.43
N SER A 368 -13.07 31.46 -14.57
CA SER A 368 -12.08 32.46 -15.01
C SER A 368 -10.74 31.83 -15.41
N TYR A 369 -10.31 30.77 -14.74
CA TYR A 369 -9.05 30.05 -15.02
C TYR A 369 -9.02 28.66 -14.41
N TYR A 370 -8.05 27.85 -14.85
CA TYR A 370 -7.66 26.61 -14.18
C TYR A 370 -6.15 26.41 -14.21
N LEU A 371 -5.65 25.53 -13.34
CA LEU A 371 -4.22 25.27 -13.14
C LEU A 371 -3.86 23.83 -13.45
N SER A 372 -2.85 23.63 -14.29
CA SER A 372 -2.24 22.33 -14.54
C SER A 372 -1.01 22.16 -13.67
N ALA A 373 -0.88 21.04 -12.93
CA ALA A 373 0.26 20.79 -12.07
C ALA A 373 1.15 19.66 -12.61
N SER A 374 2.48 19.87 -12.61
CA SER A 374 3.41 18.83 -13.00
C SER A 374 3.55 17.73 -11.92
N PRO A 375 4.07 16.55 -12.29
CA PRO A 375 4.39 15.50 -11.32
C PRO A 375 5.51 15.91 -10.34
N VAL A 376 5.48 15.36 -9.13
CA VAL A 376 6.55 15.59 -8.13
C VAL A 376 7.85 14.91 -8.57
N THR A 377 8.96 15.62 -8.45
CA THR A 377 10.30 15.05 -8.67
C THR A 377 10.98 14.72 -7.33
N TYR A 378 11.50 13.49 -7.22
CA TYR A 378 12.13 12.99 -6.00
C TYR A 378 13.65 12.86 -6.13
N ALA A 379 14.38 13.21 -5.08
CA ALA A 379 15.79 12.88 -4.89
C ALA A 379 15.94 11.77 -3.84
N SER A 380 16.84 10.83 -4.06
CA SER A 380 17.21 9.86 -3.02
C SER A 380 18.17 10.51 -2.03
N SER A 381 17.82 10.53 -0.74
CA SER A 381 18.68 11.03 0.33
C SER A 381 18.54 10.15 1.57
N GLY A 382 19.63 9.53 2.04
CA GLY A 382 19.63 8.77 3.29
C GLY A 382 18.65 7.58 3.36
N GLY A 383 18.30 6.97 2.22
CA GLY A 383 17.29 5.90 2.16
C GLY A 383 15.83 6.36 2.16
N ARG A 384 15.59 7.68 2.13
CA ARG A 384 14.27 8.32 1.94
C ARG A 384 14.19 9.03 0.58
N LEU A 385 12.97 9.28 0.11
CA LEU A 385 12.73 10.09 -1.09
C LEU A 385 12.41 11.53 -0.68
N ALA A 386 13.24 12.50 -1.03
CA ALA A 386 12.96 13.91 -0.76
C ALA A 386 12.26 14.56 -1.97
N ALA A 387 11.09 15.16 -1.75
CA ALA A 387 10.42 15.97 -2.77
C ALA A 387 11.25 17.23 -3.05
N ARG A 388 11.47 17.55 -4.33
CA ARG A 388 12.27 18.72 -4.71
C ARG A 388 11.39 19.97 -4.77
N PRO A 389 11.74 21.03 -4.02
CA PRO A 389 11.10 22.32 -4.20
C PRO A 389 11.26 22.85 -5.61
N VAL A 390 10.22 23.49 -6.13
CA VAL A 390 10.19 24.16 -7.43
C VAL A 390 9.95 25.65 -7.18
N GLN A 391 10.71 26.49 -7.89
CA GLN A 391 10.47 27.92 -7.88
C GLN A 391 9.35 28.25 -8.86
N GLN A 392 8.20 28.65 -8.34
CA GLN A 392 7.06 29.05 -9.17
C GLN A 392 7.23 30.45 -9.73
N GLY A 393 6.85 30.62 -11.00
CA GLY A 393 6.66 31.93 -11.59
C GLY A 393 5.45 32.67 -10.99
N PRO A 394 5.28 33.97 -11.30
CA PRO A 394 4.05 34.69 -10.96
C PRO A 394 2.84 34.04 -11.65
N LEU A 395 1.82 33.69 -10.87
CA LEU A 395 0.48 33.33 -11.34
C LEU A 395 -0.42 34.56 -11.17
N LEU A 396 -1.14 34.95 -12.22
CA LEU A 396 -1.91 36.20 -12.28
C LEU A 396 -3.34 35.99 -11.79
N GLU A 397 -3.88 36.92 -11.02
CA GLU A 397 -5.30 36.90 -10.62
C GLU A 397 -6.18 37.44 -11.77
N PRO A 398 -7.09 36.64 -12.37
CA PRO A 398 -7.79 37.07 -13.59
C PRO A 398 -8.91 38.09 -13.39
N ASP A 399 -9.60 38.05 -12.23
CA ASP A 399 -10.85 38.81 -12.03
C ASP A 399 -10.60 40.29 -11.64
N LEU A 400 -9.38 40.66 -11.25
CA LEU A 400 -9.05 42.01 -10.77
C LEU A 400 -8.00 42.73 -11.63
N GLY A 401 -7.52 42.09 -12.69
CA GLY A 401 -6.40 42.58 -13.50
C GLY A 401 -5.06 42.66 -12.74
N GLU A 402 -5.07 42.51 -11.41
CA GLU A 402 -3.96 42.75 -10.50
C GLU A 402 -4.01 41.94 -9.22
N GLY A 403 -2.88 41.34 -8.86
CA GLY A 403 -2.74 40.42 -7.71
C GLY A 403 -2.04 39.12 -8.13
N ARG A 404 -1.41 38.43 -7.19
CA ARG A 404 -0.83 37.10 -7.43
C ARG A 404 -1.72 36.05 -6.77
N LEU A 405 -2.03 34.97 -7.49
CA LEU A 405 -2.91 33.90 -7.01
C LEU A 405 -2.49 33.25 -5.68
N GLY A 406 -1.20 33.31 -5.35
CA GLY A 406 -0.63 32.80 -4.11
C GLY A 406 -0.62 33.79 -2.95
N ASP A 407 -0.99 35.06 -3.16
CA ASP A 407 -1.01 36.05 -2.09
C ASP A 407 -2.22 35.75 -1.18
N GLY A 408 -1.95 35.52 0.10
CA GLY A 408 -2.99 35.24 1.09
C GLY A 408 -3.70 33.88 0.95
N SER A 409 -3.09 32.92 0.27
CA SER A 409 -3.62 31.55 0.14
C SER A 409 -2.53 30.48 0.29
N ASP A 410 -2.91 29.24 0.57
CA ASP A 410 -1.96 28.12 0.67
C ASP A 410 -1.15 27.90 -0.63
N LEU A 411 -1.60 28.37 -1.80
CA LEU A 411 -0.80 28.37 -3.04
C LEU A 411 0.51 29.16 -2.92
N GLY A 412 0.58 30.14 -2.03
CA GLY A 412 1.79 30.94 -1.80
C GLY A 412 2.92 30.18 -1.09
N ASP A 413 2.64 29.00 -0.56
CA ASP A 413 3.58 28.23 0.26
C ASP A 413 4.71 27.58 -0.58
N THR A 414 5.49 26.68 0.00
CA THR A 414 6.52 25.92 -0.71
C THR A 414 5.86 24.98 -1.73
N ALA A 415 6.24 25.16 -3.00
CA ALA A 415 5.79 24.32 -4.10
C ALA A 415 6.80 23.20 -4.38
N VAL A 416 6.33 21.99 -4.67
CA VAL A 416 7.12 20.83 -5.14
C VAL A 416 6.70 20.33 -6.53
N ARG A 417 5.70 20.99 -7.11
CA ARG A 417 5.19 20.83 -8.47
C ARG A 417 5.28 22.18 -9.15
N SER A 418 5.51 22.23 -10.46
CA SER A 418 5.29 23.47 -11.24
C SER A 418 3.80 23.61 -11.56
N LEU A 419 3.31 24.85 -11.62
CA LEU A 419 1.95 25.16 -12.04
C LEU A 419 1.96 25.94 -13.35
N ASP A 420 1.09 25.54 -14.27
CA ASP A 420 0.78 26.25 -15.50
C ASP A 420 -0.65 26.77 -15.42
N GLN A 421 -0.85 28.05 -15.75
CA GLN A 421 -2.15 28.71 -15.65
C GLN A 421 -2.81 28.84 -17.02
N HIS A 422 -4.10 28.51 -17.08
CA HIS A 422 -4.94 28.64 -18.27
C HIS A 422 -6.07 29.62 -17.97
N VAL A 423 -5.92 30.86 -18.43
CA VAL A 423 -6.87 31.95 -18.19
C VAL A 423 -7.86 32.05 -19.34
N SER A 424 -9.13 32.23 -19.05
CA SER A 424 -10.13 32.47 -20.09
C SER A 424 -9.94 33.83 -20.74
N HIS A 425 -10.01 33.91 -22.07
CA HIS A 425 -9.78 35.15 -22.82
C HIS A 425 -10.81 36.25 -22.52
N MET A 426 -12.00 35.89 -22.01
CA MET A 426 -12.99 36.85 -21.50
C MET A 426 -12.41 37.80 -20.43
N TYR A 427 -11.44 37.35 -19.65
CA TYR A 427 -10.81 38.13 -18.58
C TYR A 427 -9.47 38.77 -19.00
N VAL A 428 -9.00 38.54 -20.23
CA VAL A 428 -7.69 38.99 -20.71
C VAL A 428 -7.79 40.32 -21.50
N GLY A 429 -8.98 40.94 -21.56
CA GLY A 429 -9.18 42.23 -22.23
C GLY A 429 -9.05 42.16 -23.76
N SER A 430 -9.15 40.95 -24.35
CA SER A 430 -9.24 40.80 -25.80
C SER A 430 -10.63 41.20 -26.29
N ASN A 431 -10.69 41.89 -27.44
CA ASN A 431 -11.92 42.37 -28.10
C ASN A 431 -12.90 41.26 -28.58
N THR A 432 -12.84 40.05 -28.04
CA THR A 432 -13.63 38.89 -28.45
C THR A 432 -14.94 38.83 -27.65
N THR A 433 -15.90 39.67 -28.02
CA THR A 433 -17.24 39.77 -27.39
C THR A 433 -18.20 38.63 -27.80
N ASP A 434 -17.77 37.68 -28.62
CA ASP A 434 -18.63 36.64 -29.21
C ASP A 434 -18.47 35.23 -28.60
N GLU A 435 -17.55 35.03 -27.66
CA GLU A 435 -17.34 33.73 -27.01
C GLU A 435 -18.29 33.51 -25.82
N PRO A 436 -18.86 32.30 -25.66
CA PRO A 436 -19.77 32.02 -24.56
C PRO A 436 -19.00 31.91 -23.24
N MET A 437 -19.47 32.59 -22.19
CA MET A 437 -18.84 32.53 -20.87
C MET A 437 -18.94 31.12 -20.26
N PRO A 438 -17.83 30.46 -19.91
CA PRO A 438 -17.86 29.10 -19.35
C PRO A 438 -18.41 29.14 -17.92
N LEU A 439 -19.50 28.40 -17.69
CA LEU A 439 -20.15 28.29 -16.39
C LEU A 439 -20.16 26.85 -15.90
N ILE A 440 -19.79 26.65 -14.64
CA ILE A 440 -19.95 25.38 -13.94
C ILE A 440 -21.42 25.19 -13.60
N LYS A 441 -22.01 24.09 -14.08
CA LYS A 441 -23.39 23.70 -13.84
C LYS A 441 -23.45 22.38 -13.07
N PRO A 442 -23.68 22.41 -11.75
CA PRO A 442 -23.90 21.20 -10.98
C PRO A 442 -25.12 20.43 -11.48
N VAL A 443 -24.97 19.13 -11.76
CA VAL A 443 -26.08 18.24 -12.15
C VAL A 443 -26.46 17.25 -11.04
N GLY A 444 -25.54 17.02 -10.10
CA GLY A 444 -25.74 16.16 -8.94
C GLY A 444 -24.52 16.14 -8.01
N ARG A 445 -24.69 15.55 -6.84
CA ARG A 445 -23.63 15.32 -5.84
C ARG A 445 -23.45 13.84 -5.58
N PHE A 446 -22.21 13.38 -5.43
CA PHE A 446 -21.90 11.98 -5.15
C PHE A 446 -21.12 11.84 -3.84
N ASP A 447 -21.37 10.73 -3.14
CA ASP A 447 -20.65 10.32 -1.94
C ASP A 447 -19.47 9.43 -2.35
N PRO A 448 -18.21 9.88 -2.22
CA PRO A 448 -17.08 9.08 -2.62
C PRO A 448 -16.93 7.78 -1.82
N ASP A 449 -17.40 7.69 -0.56
CA ASP A 449 -17.25 6.46 0.26
C ASP A 449 -18.12 5.30 -0.25
N ARG A 450 -19.20 5.59 -0.98
CA ARG A 450 -20.02 4.55 -1.63
C ARG A 450 -19.27 3.82 -2.75
N LEU A 451 -18.18 4.39 -3.27
CA LEU A 451 -17.37 3.80 -4.34
C LEU A 451 -16.42 2.70 -3.84
N THR A 452 -16.16 2.62 -2.52
CA THR A 452 -15.24 1.64 -1.90
C THR A 452 -15.92 0.59 -1.02
N ALA A 453 -17.22 0.70 -0.76
CA ALA A 453 -17.98 -0.20 0.11
C ALA A 453 -17.89 -1.71 -0.25
N GLY A 454 -17.41 -2.07 -1.44
CA GLY A 454 -17.17 -3.45 -1.89
C GLY A 454 -15.70 -3.85 -2.10
N GLN A 455 -14.72 -3.03 -1.72
CA GLN A 455 -13.30 -3.27 -2.01
C GLN A 455 -12.49 -3.71 -0.79
N SER A 456 -11.57 -4.65 -0.98
CA SER A 456 -10.71 -5.16 0.10
C SER A 456 -9.54 -4.22 0.40
N HIS A 457 -9.33 -3.84 1.66
CA HIS A 457 -8.23 -2.97 2.09
C HIS A 457 -6.82 -3.51 1.79
N PHE A 458 -6.64 -4.83 1.64
CA PHE A 458 -5.33 -5.46 1.38
C PHE A 458 -4.94 -5.52 -0.10
N GLY A 459 -5.92 -5.43 -1.00
CA GLY A 459 -5.76 -5.44 -2.46
C GLY A 459 -5.99 -4.09 -3.12
N ALA A 460 -6.01 -3.02 -2.31
CA ALA A 460 -6.36 -1.68 -2.77
C ALA A 460 -5.39 -1.22 -3.88
N VAL A 461 -5.95 -1.09 -5.09
CA VAL A 461 -5.32 -0.35 -6.19
C VAL A 461 -5.60 1.13 -5.99
N PRO A 462 -4.74 2.05 -6.48
CA PRO A 462 -4.99 3.47 -6.35
C PRO A 462 -6.38 3.84 -6.92
N LEU A 463 -7.26 4.37 -6.08
CA LEU A 463 -8.55 4.96 -6.45
C LEU A 463 -8.53 6.47 -6.21
N GLU A 464 -7.38 7.09 -6.40
CA GLU A 464 -7.18 8.51 -6.11
C GLU A 464 -8.00 9.45 -7.02
N THR A 465 -8.70 8.89 -8.02
CA THR A 465 -9.79 9.58 -8.72
C THR A 465 -10.93 9.99 -7.79
N PHE A 466 -11.07 9.39 -6.61
CA PHE A 466 -12.20 9.64 -5.69
C PHE A 466 -11.79 9.81 -4.22
N PHE A 467 -10.55 9.48 -3.84
CA PHE A 467 -10.09 9.55 -2.46
C PHE A 467 -8.81 10.36 -2.35
N PRO A 468 -8.72 11.32 -1.40
CA PRO A 468 -7.52 12.11 -1.22
C PRO A 468 -6.37 11.21 -0.72
N PRO A 469 -5.15 11.37 -1.27
CA PRO A 469 -3.97 10.71 -0.72
C PRO A 469 -3.74 11.20 0.71
N GLN A 470 -3.44 10.27 1.62
CA GLN A 470 -3.09 10.57 3.01
C GLN A 470 -1.65 10.18 3.29
N ALA A 471 -0.99 10.91 4.19
CA ALA A 471 0.36 10.57 4.61
C ALA A 471 0.51 10.64 6.13
N GLU A 472 1.16 9.63 6.71
CA GLU A 472 1.40 9.56 8.16
C GLU A 472 2.79 10.07 8.51
N GLY A 473 3.03 10.50 9.75
CA GLY A 473 4.40 10.81 10.20
C GLY A 473 5.30 9.56 10.19
N ALA A 474 6.34 9.56 9.36
CA ALA A 474 7.29 8.45 9.24
C ALA A 474 8.19 8.31 10.48
N ASP A 475 8.56 9.43 11.13
CA ASP A 475 9.34 9.47 12.37
C ASP A 475 8.58 10.12 13.54
N ALA A 476 9.18 10.04 14.74
CA ALA A 476 8.55 10.51 15.98
C ALA A 476 8.30 12.03 15.96
N GLU A 477 9.23 12.79 15.38
CA GLU A 477 9.11 14.26 15.22
C GLU A 477 7.92 14.61 14.33
N SER A 478 7.82 13.98 13.15
CA SER A 478 6.71 14.22 12.23
C SER A 478 5.36 13.76 12.82
N ARG A 479 5.33 12.65 13.56
CA ARG A 479 4.10 12.21 14.28
C ARG A 479 3.70 13.18 15.38
N ALA A 480 4.65 13.74 16.11
CA ALA A 480 4.37 14.74 17.14
C ALA A 480 3.85 16.04 16.53
N ALA A 481 4.47 16.51 15.44
CA ALA A 481 4.03 17.70 14.71
C ALA A 481 2.58 17.56 14.20
N LEU A 482 2.24 16.39 13.64
CA LEU A 482 0.89 16.08 13.15
C LEU A 482 -0.10 15.63 14.25
N LYS A 483 0.29 15.65 15.52
CA LYS A 483 -0.54 15.22 16.67
C LYS A 483 -1.08 13.79 16.50
N GLY A 484 -0.30 12.90 15.91
CA GLY A 484 -0.65 11.49 15.67
C GLY A 484 -1.73 11.24 14.61
N LYS A 485 -2.13 12.27 13.84
CA LYS A 485 -3.11 12.16 12.76
C LYS A 485 -2.42 12.16 11.38
N PRO A 486 -3.05 11.63 10.32
CA PRO A 486 -2.52 11.76 8.97
C PRO A 486 -2.57 13.22 8.51
N LEU A 487 -1.60 13.58 7.67
CA LEU A 487 -1.61 14.76 6.83
C LEU A 487 -2.60 14.56 5.69
N LEU A 488 -3.46 15.55 5.48
CA LEU A 488 -4.47 15.59 4.43
C LEU A 488 -4.16 16.74 3.45
N PRO A 489 -4.70 16.71 2.22
CA PRO A 489 -4.55 17.82 1.28
C PRO A 489 -5.11 19.14 1.81
N ASN A 490 -4.51 20.22 1.34
CA ASN A 490 -4.85 21.61 1.67
C ASN A 490 -4.98 22.43 0.36
N GLY A 491 -5.16 23.74 0.43
CA GLY A 491 -5.32 24.65 -0.69
C GLY A 491 -4.08 24.76 -1.58
N ASN A 492 -2.91 24.28 -1.14
CA ASN A 492 -1.68 24.29 -1.91
C ASN A 492 -1.67 23.18 -2.95
N VAL A 493 -2.28 23.43 -4.11
CA VAL A 493 -2.29 22.49 -5.25
C VAL A 493 -0.89 22.22 -5.84
N ALA A 494 0.12 23.04 -5.50
CA ALA A 494 1.53 22.80 -5.84
C ALA A 494 2.29 21.99 -4.78
N GLY A 495 1.61 21.62 -3.68
CA GLY A 495 2.16 20.85 -2.58
C GLY A 495 2.36 19.36 -2.89
N LEU A 496 2.83 18.62 -1.87
CA LEU A 496 3.14 17.20 -2.03
C LEU A 496 1.89 16.35 -2.24
N LEU A 497 0.83 16.60 -1.46
CA LEU A 497 -0.44 15.87 -1.55
C LEU A 497 -1.39 16.60 -2.50
N SER A 498 -1.81 15.93 -3.57
CA SER A 498 -2.84 16.42 -4.47
C SER A 498 -4.22 16.27 -3.83
N VAL A 499 -5.16 17.18 -4.09
CA VAL A 499 -6.57 16.93 -3.77
C VAL A 499 -7.13 15.86 -4.73
N ALA A 500 -8.08 15.06 -4.26
CA ALA A 500 -8.79 14.13 -5.13
C ALA A 500 -9.74 14.89 -6.07
N PRO A 501 -10.07 14.33 -7.26
CA PRO A 501 -11.12 14.87 -8.10
C PRO A 501 -12.45 14.98 -7.36
N SER A 502 -12.81 16.22 -7.01
CA SER A 502 -14.04 16.58 -6.31
C SER A 502 -15.07 17.18 -7.26
N MET A 503 -14.71 17.37 -8.53
CA MET A 503 -15.57 17.81 -9.60
C MET A 503 -15.34 16.91 -10.82
N ILE A 504 -16.34 16.12 -11.17
CA ILE A 504 -16.30 15.23 -12.32
C ILE A 504 -17.09 15.89 -13.43
N THR A 505 -16.58 15.89 -14.66
CA THR A 505 -17.31 16.27 -15.87
C THR A 505 -17.26 15.15 -16.90
N THR A 506 -17.79 15.36 -18.10
CA THR A 506 -17.80 14.35 -19.16
C THR A 506 -16.65 14.56 -20.14
N LEU A 507 -16.12 13.48 -20.72
CA LEU A 507 -15.14 13.57 -21.81
C LEU A 507 -15.65 14.43 -22.98
N SER A 508 -16.96 14.38 -23.25
CA SER A 508 -17.61 15.18 -24.29
C SER A 508 -17.63 16.68 -24.01
N SER A 509 -17.33 17.12 -22.78
CA SER A 509 -17.25 18.53 -22.39
C SER A 509 -15.81 19.10 -22.48
N LEU A 510 -14.80 18.23 -22.64
CA LEU A 510 -13.39 18.64 -22.76
C LEU A 510 -13.05 19.58 -23.92
N PRO A 511 -13.70 19.50 -25.10
CA PRO A 511 -13.34 20.38 -26.22
C PRO A 511 -13.36 21.87 -25.84
N LEU A 512 -14.29 22.32 -25.00
CA LEU A 512 -14.34 23.71 -24.52
C LEU A 512 -13.13 24.07 -23.64
N LEU A 513 -12.75 23.18 -22.73
CA LEU A 513 -11.67 23.42 -21.76
C LEU A 513 -10.28 23.38 -22.40
N HIS A 514 -10.17 22.69 -23.53
CA HIS A 514 -8.95 22.56 -24.33
C HIS A 514 -8.98 23.44 -25.59
N ASP A 515 -9.93 24.37 -25.68
CA ASP A 515 -10.02 25.30 -26.79
C ASP A 515 -9.04 26.46 -26.56
N SER A 516 -8.11 26.65 -27.50
CA SER A 516 -7.16 27.77 -27.46
C SER A 516 -7.82 29.12 -27.74
N GLU A 517 -9.00 29.13 -28.37
CA GLU A 517 -9.82 30.34 -28.54
C GLU A 517 -10.47 30.73 -27.21
N GLN A 518 -10.86 29.77 -26.37
CA GLN A 518 -11.50 30.03 -25.07
C GLN A 518 -10.50 30.29 -23.93
N PHE A 519 -9.35 29.59 -23.94
CA PHE A 519 -8.34 29.65 -22.89
C PHE A 519 -6.93 29.89 -23.43
N SER A 520 -6.15 30.65 -22.67
CA SER A 520 -4.73 30.89 -22.91
C SER A 520 -3.86 29.70 -22.44
N GLY A 521 -2.63 29.60 -22.98
CA GLY A 521 -1.64 28.62 -22.52
C GLY A 521 -1.94 27.17 -22.88
N ILE A 522 -2.96 26.89 -23.69
CA ILE A 522 -3.35 25.54 -24.13
C ILE A 522 -2.25 24.96 -25.02
N SER A 523 -1.43 24.08 -24.43
CA SER A 523 -0.35 23.40 -25.12
C SER A 523 0.09 22.15 -24.35
N PRO A 524 0.67 21.13 -25.02
CA PRO A 524 1.22 19.97 -24.33
C PRO A 524 2.30 20.34 -23.31
N GLN A 525 3.04 21.44 -23.53
CA GLN A 525 4.06 21.95 -22.61
C GLN A 525 3.43 22.58 -21.36
N GLY A 526 2.30 23.27 -21.52
CA GLY A 526 1.50 23.80 -20.41
C GLY A 526 0.58 22.76 -19.76
N GLY A 527 0.80 21.46 -20.02
CA GLY A 527 0.04 20.40 -19.39
C GLY A 527 -1.35 20.12 -19.97
N VAL A 528 -1.65 20.61 -21.17
CA VAL A 528 -2.93 20.35 -21.85
C VAL A 528 -2.70 19.79 -23.23
N ASN A 529 -3.05 18.51 -23.44
CA ASN A 529 -2.94 17.86 -24.74
C ASN A 529 -4.31 17.66 -25.40
N ALA A 530 -4.80 18.69 -26.10
CA ALA A 530 -6.12 18.66 -26.75
C ALA A 530 -6.31 17.47 -27.72
N ALA A 531 -5.26 17.09 -28.46
CA ALA A 531 -5.33 15.98 -29.42
C ALA A 531 -5.33 14.58 -28.73
N LYS A 532 -4.80 14.50 -27.50
CA LYS A 532 -4.73 13.27 -26.71
C LYS A 532 -5.12 13.57 -25.27
N PRO A 533 -6.39 13.85 -24.98
CA PRO A 533 -6.78 14.42 -23.70
C PRO A 533 -6.86 13.40 -22.57
N ILE A 534 -6.90 12.10 -22.88
CA ILE A 534 -7.07 11.06 -21.86
C ILE A 534 -5.76 10.86 -21.10
N SER A 535 -5.83 10.98 -19.78
CA SER A 535 -4.71 10.88 -18.84
C SER A 535 -4.39 9.43 -18.51
N ALA A 536 -5.40 8.61 -18.24
CA ALA A 536 -5.26 7.19 -17.96
C ALA A 536 -6.51 6.40 -18.35
N ILE A 537 -6.37 5.10 -18.56
CA ILE A 537 -7.51 4.20 -18.77
C ILE A 537 -7.42 3.04 -17.78
N ARG A 538 -8.45 2.91 -16.95
CA ARG A 538 -8.60 1.81 -15.99
C ARG A 538 -9.38 0.68 -16.66
N VAL A 539 -8.78 -0.50 -16.74
CA VAL A 539 -9.34 -1.62 -17.52
C VAL A 539 -9.70 -2.79 -16.61
N ARG A 540 -10.94 -3.25 -16.74
CA ARG A 540 -11.48 -4.46 -16.12
C ARG A 540 -11.62 -5.55 -17.18
N LEU A 541 -11.11 -6.73 -16.92
CA LEU A 541 -11.19 -7.87 -17.80
C LEU A 541 -12.39 -8.77 -17.46
N ASP A 542 -12.84 -9.53 -18.46
CA ASP A 542 -13.93 -10.49 -18.31
C ASP A 542 -13.56 -11.72 -17.46
N GLY A 543 -14.58 -12.30 -16.82
CA GLY A 543 -14.47 -13.57 -16.10
C GLY A 543 -13.92 -13.47 -14.67
N THR A 544 -13.77 -14.65 -14.06
CA THR A 544 -13.18 -14.84 -12.74
C THR A 544 -11.67 -14.99 -12.89
N LEU A 545 -10.94 -13.90 -12.62
CA LEU A 545 -9.49 -13.88 -12.61
C LEU A 545 -8.97 -14.09 -11.19
N GLY A 546 -8.03 -15.01 -11.02
CA GLY A 546 -7.37 -15.31 -9.76
C GLY A 546 -5.84 -15.31 -9.90
N THR A 547 -5.12 -15.69 -8.86
CA THR A 547 -3.64 -15.71 -8.88
C THR A 547 -3.04 -16.92 -9.60
N ASP A 548 -3.85 -17.75 -10.25
CA ASP A 548 -3.40 -18.93 -10.97
C ASP A 548 -2.66 -18.60 -12.27
N ALA A 549 -1.88 -19.55 -12.80
CA ALA A 549 -1.07 -19.35 -13.98
C ALA A 549 -1.89 -19.01 -15.24
N LEU A 550 -3.09 -19.58 -15.39
CA LEU A 550 -3.95 -19.32 -16.55
C LEU A 550 -4.50 -17.89 -16.52
N SER A 551 -5.02 -17.45 -15.37
CA SER A 551 -5.46 -16.07 -15.16
C SER A 551 -4.33 -15.07 -15.37
N ARG A 552 -3.12 -15.34 -14.85
CA ARG A 552 -1.93 -14.51 -15.08
C ARG A 552 -1.59 -14.37 -16.55
N GLU A 553 -1.60 -15.48 -17.29
CA GLU A 553 -1.26 -15.46 -18.70
C GLU A 553 -2.34 -14.74 -19.53
N ARG A 554 -3.63 -14.90 -19.18
CA ARG A 554 -4.72 -14.12 -19.79
C ARG A 554 -4.51 -12.61 -19.61
N VAL A 555 -4.23 -12.18 -18.39
CA VAL A 555 -3.96 -10.76 -18.07
C VAL A 555 -2.73 -10.26 -18.82
N ARG A 556 -1.65 -11.05 -18.86
CA ARG A 556 -0.41 -10.74 -19.58
C ARG A 556 -0.66 -10.58 -21.08
N LEU A 557 -1.43 -11.49 -21.69
CA LEU A 557 -1.76 -11.45 -23.12
C LEU A 557 -2.60 -10.22 -23.47
N VAL A 558 -3.61 -9.88 -22.67
CA VAL A 558 -4.40 -8.67 -22.92
C VAL A 558 -3.55 -7.41 -22.73
N ALA A 559 -2.70 -7.36 -21.70
CA ALA A 559 -1.77 -6.25 -21.51
C ALA A 559 -0.80 -6.08 -22.70
N GLU A 560 -0.29 -7.19 -23.24
CA GLU A 560 0.58 -7.18 -24.42
C GLU A 560 -0.18 -6.73 -25.68
N GLN A 561 -1.43 -7.17 -25.85
CA GLN A 561 -2.28 -6.74 -26.96
C GLN A 561 -2.58 -5.24 -26.91
N ILE A 562 -2.85 -4.69 -25.72
CA ILE A 562 -3.02 -3.25 -25.55
C ILE A 562 -1.74 -2.53 -25.95
N ARG A 563 -0.58 -2.98 -25.43
CA ARG A 563 0.72 -2.36 -25.70
C ARG A 563 1.07 -2.37 -27.19
N THR A 564 0.91 -3.51 -27.86
CA THR A 564 1.24 -3.66 -29.29
C THR A 564 0.29 -2.89 -30.21
N ARG A 565 -1.01 -2.83 -29.90
CA ARG A 565 -2.02 -2.14 -30.75
C ARG A 565 -2.08 -0.62 -30.55
N THR A 566 -1.65 -0.12 -29.38
CA THR A 566 -1.79 1.30 -29.03
C THR A 566 -0.47 2.02 -28.80
N GLY A 567 0.62 1.30 -28.53
CA GLY A 567 1.90 1.89 -28.13
C GLY A 567 1.92 2.42 -26.69
N LEU A 568 0.87 2.19 -25.90
CA LEU A 568 0.73 2.72 -24.55
C LEU A 568 1.43 1.85 -23.51
N ALA A 569 1.73 2.44 -22.35
CA ALA A 569 2.29 1.72 -21.21
C ALA A 569 1.16 1.05 -20.42
N VAL A 570 1.28 -0.26 -20.17
CA VAL A 570 0.26 -1.04 -19.44
C VAL A 570 0.83 -1.61 -18.15
N ASP A 571 0.27 -1.21 -17.01
CA ASP A 571 0.62 -1.67 -15.68
C ASP A 571 -0.38 -2.70 -15.20
N ILE A 572 0.09 -3.90 -14.90
CA ILE A 572 -0.74 -4.96 -14.31
C ILE A 572 -0.91 -4.65 -12.82
N THR A 573 -2.11 -4.24 -12.42
CA THR A 573 -2.46 -3.92 -11.03
C THR A 573 -3.08 -5.09 -10.30
N MET A 574 -3.57 -6.09 -11.04
CA MET A 574 -3.97 -7.36 -10.45
C MET A 574 -2.82 -7.98 -9.64
N GLY A 575 -3.08 -8.27 -8.37
CA GLY A 575 -2.10 -8.79 -7.43
C GLY A 575 -1.13 -7.75 -6.85
N SER A 576 -1.40 -6.45 -7.03
CA SER A 576 -0.65 -5.39 -6.34
C SER A 576 -1.06 -5.24 -4.87
N SER A 577 -0.16 -4.72 -4.04
CA SER A 577 -0.45 -4.42 -2.63
C SER A 577 0.14 -3.06 -2.24
N PRO A 578 -0.54 -2.27 -1.37
CA PRO A 578 0.03 -1.08 -0.77
C PRO A 578 1.33 -1.38 -0.04
N THR A 579 2.32 -0.50 -0.20
CA THR A 579 3.67 -0.54 0.35
C THR A 579 4.03 0.85 0.87
N ALA A 580 4.47 0.92 2.12
CA ALA A 580 4.90 2.16 2.72
C ALA A 580 6.19 2.70 2.07
N VAL A 581 6.17 3.96 1.65
CA VAL A 581 7.32 4.70 1.12
C VAL A 581 7.48 5.98 1.93
N ASP A 582 8.68 6.17 2.49
CA ASP A 582 9.01 7.34 3.28
C ASP A 582 9.48 8.47 2.35
N VAL A 583 8.70 9.54 2.33
CA VAL A 583 8.90 10.76 1.53
C VAL A 583 9.14 11.94 2.46
N VAL A 584 10.11 12.79 2.16
CA VAL A 584 10.36 14.03 2.89
C VAL A 584 9.70 15.19 2.14
N ASP A 585 8.78 15.88 2.82
CA ASP A 585 8.15 17.12 2.39
C ASP A 585 8.97 18.32 2.92
N PRO A 586 9.44 19.24 2.07
CA PRO A 586 10.21 20.41 2.49
C PRO A 586 9.43 21.33 3.46
N ALA A 587 10.16 22.13 4.22
CA ALA A 587 9.56 23.14 5.10
C ALA A 587 8.71 24.15 4.30
N GLY A 588 7.58 24.55 4.88
CA GLY A 588 6.72 25.61 4.36
C GLY A 588 7.26 26.99 4.73
N LYS A 589 6.88 28.01 3.95
CA LYS A 589 7.11 29.43 4.22
C LYS A 589 6.25 29.95 5.37
N PHE A 590 5.14 29.29 5.66
CA PHE A 590 4.13 29.73 6.64
C PHE A 590 4.16 28.94 7.96
N GLY A 591 5.32 28.43 8.34
CA GLY A 591 5.58 27.88 9.68
C GLY A 591 5.69 26.37 9.77
N ARG A 592 5.24 25.62 8.75
CA ARG A 592 5.36 24.15 8.73
C ARG A 592 6.83 23.71 8.65
N PRO A 593 7.32 22.88 9.60
CA PRO A 593 8.66 22.32 9.51
C PRO A 593 8.76 21.28 8.38
N ALA A 594 9.97 20.88 7.99
CA ALA A 594 10.12 19.74 7.08
C ALA A 594 9.55 18.46 7.74
N LEU A 595 8.74 17.70 7.01
CA LEU A 595 8.07 16.50 7.51
C LEU A 595 8.58 15.26 6.79
N ALA A 596 8.95 14.23 7.55
CA ALA A 596 9.12 12.90 7.01
C ALA A 596 7.76 12.19 7.06
N LEU A 597 7.22 11.92 5.89
CA LEU A 597 5.89 11.38 5.69
C LEU A 597 5.96 9.97 5.12
N ARG A 598 5.01 9.13 5.50
CA ARG A 598 4.85 7.77 5.01
C ARG A 598 3.62 7.70 4.14
N GLN A 599 3.84 7.47 2.85
CA GLN A 599 2.78 7.31 1.85
C GLN A 599 2.62 5.84 1.48
N MET A 600 1.40 5.44 1.11
CA MET A 600 1.12 4.08 0.66
C MET A 600 1.14 4.01 -0.86
N TRP A 601 2.24 3.52 -1.43
CA TRP A 601 2.39 3.31 -2.88
C TRP A 601 2.01 1.89 -3.27
N SER A 602 1.55 1.65 -4.50
CA SER A 602 1.15 0.30 -4.91
C SER A 602 2.31 -0.49 -5.53
N ARG A 603 2.70 -1.61 -4.91
CA ARG A 603 3.74 -2.51 -5.44
C ARG A 603 3.11 -3.60 -6.30
N LYS A 604 3.59 -3.75 -7.54
CA LYS A 604 3.07 -4.70 -8.53
C LYS A 604 3.54 -6.13 -8.24
N GLY A 605 2.67 -7.12 -8.47
CA GLY A 605 3.03 -8.55 -8.46
C GLY A 605 3.31 -9.16 -7.07
N VAL A 606 2.85 -8.53 -5.99
CA VAL A 606 3.03 -9.02 -4.62
C VAL A 606 2.28 -10.35 -4.42
N ALA A 607 1.01 -10.42 -4.81
CA ALA A 607 0.21 -11.64 -4.70
C ALA A 607 0.82 -12.83 -5.46
N THR A 608 1.41 -12.57 -6.62
CA THR A 608 2.07 -13.60 -7.43
C THR A 608 3.39 -14.06 -6.81
N ALA A 609 4.18 -13.13 -6.26
CA ALA A 609 5.40 -13.47 -5.54
C ALA A 609 5.09 -14.31 -4.29
N ILE A 610 4.03 -13.97 -3.55
CA ILE A 610 3.55 -14.77 -2.41
C ILE A 610 3.14 -16.17 -2.88
N ALA A 611 2.32 -16.29 -3.93
CA ALA A 611 1.83 -17.58 -4.41
C ALA A 611 2.96 -18.50 -4.92
N ASP A 612 3.85 -17.97 -5.76
CA ASP A 612 4.99 -18.71 -6.31
C ASP A 612 5.98 -19.14 -5.20
N ALA A 613 6.19 -18.29 -4.18
CA ALA A 613 7.02 -18.62 -3.03
C ALA A 613 6.42 -19.72 -2.14
N VAL A 614 5.10 -19.66 -1.86
CA VAL A 614 4.41 -20.69 -1.08
C VAL A 614 4.45 -22.04 -1.80
N ASP A 615 4.26 -22.06 -3.12
CA ASP A 615 4.33 -23.28 -3.92
C ASP A 615 5.73 -23.88 -3.90
N ARG A 616 6.78 -23.05 -4.10
CA ARG A 616 8.17 -23.51 -4.07
C ARG A 616 8.57 -24.02 -2.67
N LYS A 617 8.17 -23.32 -1.61
CA LYS A 617 8.42 -23.71 -0.22
C LYS A 617 7.76 -25.04 0.14
N SER A 618 6.50 -25.21 -0.24
CA SER A 618 5.75 -26.46 0.02
C SER A 618 6.41 -27.66 -0.67
N LEU A 619 6.83 -27.49 -1.93
CA LEU A 619 7.52 -28.53 -2.69
C LEU A 619 8.89 -28.88 -2.08
N VAL A 620 9.68 -27.87 -1.71
CA VAL A 620 10.99 -28.09 -1.08
C VAL A 620 10.84 -28.82 0.26
N LEU A 621 9.90 -28.40 1.11
CA LEU A 621 9.63 -29.06 2.38
C LEU A 621 9.15 -30.51 2.18
N PHE A 622 8.24 -30.74 1.24
CA PHE A 622 7.77 -32.08 0.90
C PHE A 622 8.91 -33.01 0.47
N LEU A 623 9.78 -32.57 -0.44
CA LEU A 623 10.92 -33.36 -0.92
C LEU A 623 11.96 -33.62 0.19
N LEU A 624 12.20 -32.64 1.07
CA LEU A 624 13.12 -32.79 2.21
C LEU A 624 12.59 -33.81 3.22
N VAL A 625 11.32 -33.70 3.64
CA VAL A 625 10.71 -34.65 4.58
C VAL A 625 10.69 -36.05 3.99
N LEU A 626 10.34 -36.19 2.71
CA LEU A 626 10.38 -37.46 1.99
C LEU A 626 11.79 -38.06 1.97
N GLY A 627 12.82 -37.25 1.70
CA GLY A 627 14.22 -37.68 1.71
C GLY A 627 14.69 -38.15 3.08
N VAL A 628 14.36 -37.41 4.15
CA VAL A 628 14.69 -37.81 5.53
C VAL A 628 13.99 -39.12 5.91
N CYS A 629 12.70 -39.28 5.56
CA CYS A 629 11.97 -40.52 5.80
C CYS A 629 12.59 -41.70 5.02
N ALA A 630 12.97 -41.49 3.75
CA ALA A 630 13.62 -42.51 2.94
C ALA A 630 14.95 -42.96 3.55
N LEU A 631 15.78 -42.02 4.01
CA LEU A 631 17.06 -42.32 4.67
C LEU A 631 16.85 -43.11 5.98
N PHE A 632 15.88 -42.70 6.78
CA PHE A 632 15.53 -43.39 8.03
C PHE A 632 15.06 -44.83 7.77
N VAL A 633 14.14 -45.03 6.83
CA VAL A 633 13.66 -46.37 6.46
C VAL A 633 14.79 -47.22 5.87
N THR A 634 15.67 -46.63 5.04
CA THR A 634 16.84 -47.34 4.49
C THR A 634 17.79 -47.79 5.60
N GLY A 635 18.02 -46.94 6.62
CA GLY A 635 18.80 -47.27 7.80
C GLY A 635 18.20 -48.42 8.60
N ALA A 636 16.91 -48.32 8.93
CA ALA A 636 16.19 -49.32 9.73
C ALA A 636 16.07 -50.67 9.01
N THR A 637 15.77 -50.67 7.71
CA THR A 637 15.72 -51.90 6.88
C THR A 637 17.09 -52.53 6.73
N SER A 638 18.14 -51.72 6.53
CA SER A 638 19.53 -52.21 6.54
C SER A 638 19.88 -52.88 7.86
N ALA A 639 19.48 -52.31 9.00
CA ALA A 639 19.71 -52.90 10.32
C ALA A 639 18.96 -54.23 10.48
N ALA A 640 17.69 -54.29 10.05
CA ALA A 640 16.87 -55.51 10.10
C ALA A 640 17.48 -56.66 9.27
N VAL A 641 17.89 -56.38 8.02
CA VAL A 641 18.54 -57.38 7.14
C VAL A 641 19.85 -57.88 7.76
N ARG A 642 20.62 -57.00 8.43
CA ARG A 642 21.87 -57.39 9.09
C ARG A 642 21.65 -58.33 10.26
N SER A 643 20.62 -58.08 11.08
CA SER A 643 20.31 -58.93 12.23
C SER A 643 19.96 -60.37 11.84
N ARG A 644 19.59 -60.59 10.57
CA ARG A 644 19.21 -61.91 10.02
C ARG A 644 20.21 -62.47 9.02
N ARG A 645 21.46 -61.99 9.04
CA ARG A 645 22.51 -62.46 8.12
C ARG A 645 22.78 -63.96 8.22
N THR A 646 22.71 -64.52 9.42
CA THR A 646 22.89 -65.96 9.66
C THR A 646 21.78 -66.77 8.99
N GLU A 647 20.52 -66.36 9.16
CA GLU A 647 19.35 -66.99 8.51
C GLU A 647 19.42 -66.90 6.97
N LEU A 648 19.74 -65.72 6.44
CA LEU A 648 19.89 -65.50 4.99
C LEU A 648 21.08 -66.30 4.42
N GLY A 649 22.17 -66.43 5.19
CA GLY A 649 23.33 -67.24 4.85
C GLY A 649 23.01 -68.74 4.80
N VAL A 650 22.23 -69.25 5.76
CA VAL A 650 21.74 -70.63 5.76
C VAL A 650 20.85 -70.89 4.53
N LEU A 651 19.94 -69.97 4.19
CA LEU A 651 19.10 -70.09 2.99
C LEU A 651 19.95 -70.09 1.70
N ALA A 652 21.01 -69.27 1.64
CA ALA A 652 21.96 -69.29 0.55
C ALA A 652 22.73 -70.64 0.47
N CYS A 653 23.12 -71.23 1.61
CA CYS A 653 23.73 -72.57 1.67
C CYS A 653 22.79 -73.68 1.17
N VAL A 654 21.48 -73.55 1.40
CA VAL A 654 20.44 -74.49 0.94
C VAL A 654 20.13 -74.32 -0.57
N GLY A 655 20.82 -73.41 -1.26
CA GLY A 655 20.74 -73.26 -2.72
C GLY A 655 19.71 -72.23 -3.21
N TRP A 656 19.23 -71.34 -2.34
CA TRP A 656 18.33 -70.26 -2.78
C TRP A 656 19.05 -69.29 -3.73
N PRO A 657 18.51 -69.00 -4.93
CA PRO A 657 19.11 -68.05 -5.85
C PRO A 657 18.98 -66.62 -5.33
N ALA A 658 19.97 -65.77 -5.65
CA ALA A 658 20.05 -64.36 -5.26
C ALA A 658 18.75 -63.55 -5.52
N ARG A 659 18.02 -63.86 -6.61
CA ARG A 659 16.73 -63.23 -6.94
C ARG A 659 15.63 -63.56 -5.93
N ARG A 660 15.62 -64.77 -5.36
CA ARG A 660 14.64 -65.16 -4.34
C ARG A 660 14.96 -64.54 -2.99
N LEU A 661 16.24 -64.41 -2.63
CA LEU A 661 16.66 -63.67 -1.42
C LEU A 661 16.33 -62.18 -1.52
N PHE A 662 16.55 -61.58 -2.69
CA PHE A 662 16.11 -60.20 -2.98
C PHE A 662 14.59 -60.07 -2.84
N ALA A 663 13.82 -60.94 -3.51
CA ALA A 663 12.37 -60.89 -3.50
C ALA A 663 11.78 -61.13 -2.11
N LEU A 664 12.40 -61.98 -1.30
CA LEU A 664 12.00 -62.25 0.09
C LEU A 664 12.12 -60.99 0.95
N VAL A 665 13.28 -60.34 0.95
CA VAL A 665 13.52 -59.11 1.72
C VAL A 665 12.61 -57.99 1.23
N LEU A 666 12.47 -57.83 -0.09
CA LEU A 666 11.62 -56.81 -0.67
C LEU A 666 10.14 -57.04 -0.31
N ALA A 667 9.63 -58.27 -0.41
CA ALA A 667 8.26 -58.60 -0.07
C ALA A 667 7.97 -58.41 1.43
N GLU A 668 8.90 -58.78 2.29
CA GLU A 668 8.77 -58.54 3.74
C GLU A 668 8.71 -57.05 4.07
N VAL A 669 9.64 -56.25 3.52
CA VAL A 669 9.65 -54.81 3.80
C VAL A 669 8.42 -54.12 3.19
N VAL A 670 7.95 -54.55 2.02
CA VAL A 670 6.73 -54.04 1.40
C VAL A 670 5.48 -54.39 2.22
N THR A 671 5.38 -55.60 2.75
CA THR A 671 4.25 -56.01 3.61
C THR A 671 4.25 -55.27 4.94
N ILE A 672 5.42 -55.09 5.57
CA ILE A 672 5.57 -54.25 6.76
C ILE A 672 5.26 -52.79 6.43
N GLY A 673 5.68 -52.30 5.26
CA GLY A 673 5.37 -50.97 4.75
C GLY A 673 3.88 -50.73 4.53
N ALA A 674 3.14 -51.73 4.04
CA ALA A 674 1.69 -51.67 3.89
C ALA A 674 0.97 -51.65 5.26
N ALA A 675 1.39 -52.52 6.19
CA ALA A 675 0.84 -52.55 7.54
C ALA A 675 1.12 -51.24 8.30
N ALA A 676 2.35 -50.72 8.20
CA ALA A 676 2.73 -49.44 8.75
C ALA A 676 2.01 -48.27 8.06
N GLY A 677 1.78 -48.36 6.76
CA GLY A 677 1.00 -47.40 5.98
C GLY A 677 -0.44 -47.30 6.51
N LEU A 678 -1.08 -48.44 6.77
CA LEU A 678 -2.43 -48.51 7.30
C LEU A 678 -2.52 -48.01 8.74
N ALA A 679 -1.61 -48.45 9.61
CA ALA A 679 -1.55 -47.97 10.99
C ALA A 679 -1.22 -46.47 11.06
N GLY A 680 -0.29 -45.99 10.22
CA GLY A 680 0.06 -44.58 10.12
C GLY A 680 -1.09 -43.72 9.60
N ALA A 681 -1.86 -44.21 8.62
CA ALA A 681 -3.06 -43.53 8.13
C ALA A 681 -4.12 -43.36 9.22
N VAL A 682 -4.34 -44.39 10.05
CA VAL A 682 -5.28 -44.33 11.18
C VAL A 682 -4.78 -43.38 12.26
N LEU A 683 -3.48 -43.43 12.61
CA LEU A 683 -2.88 -42.56 13.62
C LEU A 683 -2.75 -41.10 13.18
N ALA A 684 -2.69 -40.84 11.87
CA ALA A 684 -2.61 -39.49 11.32
C ALA A 684 -3.86 -38.65 11.64
N VAL A 685 -5.04 -39.27 11.78
CA VAL A 685 -6.29 -38.57 12.08
C VAL A 685 -6.28 -37.95 13.50
N PRO A 686 -6.07 -38.71 14.60
CA PRO A 686 -5.99 -38.12 15.94
C PRO A 686 -4.74 -37.26 16.12
N ALA A 687 -3.60 -37.60 15.51
CA ALA A 687 -2.40 -36.77 15.54
C ALA A 687 -2.64 -35.41 14.85
N GLY A 688 -3.38 -35.41 13.74
CA GLY A 688 -3.83 -34.20 13.06
C GLY A 688 -4.73 -33.35 13.94
N ALA A 689 -5.72 -33.96 14.60
CA ALA A 689 -6.62 -33.24 15.52
C ALA A 689 -5.86 -32.56 16.67
N LEU A 690 -4.87 -33.25 17.27
CA LEU A 690 -3.98 -32.69 18.29
C LEU A 690 -3.13 -31.52 17.76
N ALA A 691 -2.74 -31.57 16.49
CA ALA A 691 -2.04 -30.49 15.80
C ALA A 691 -2.97 -29.38 15.27
N GLY A 692 -4.28 -29.48 15.50
CA GLY A 692 -5.29 -28.52 15.00
C GLY A 692 -5.59 -28.62 13.50
N VAL A 693 -5.25 -29.74 12.86
CA VAL A 693 -5.42 -29.96 11.41
C VAL A 693 -6.35 -31.13 11.13
N GLU A 694 -7.43 -30.88 10.38
CA GLU A 694 -8.33 -31.93 9.90
C GLU A 694 -7.67 -32.74 8.77
N VAL A 695 -7.32 -33.98 9.07
CA VAL A 695 -6.81 -34.93 8.07
C VAL A 695 -7.99 -35.64 7.41
N ARG A 696 -8.26 -35.32 6.14
CA ARG A 696 -9.30 -36.02 5.36
C ARG A 696 -8.91 -37.49 5.12
N TRP A 697 -9.86 -38.40 5.32
CA TRP A 697 -9.66 -39.85 5.10
C TRP A 697 -9.14 -40.20 3.70
N SER A 698 -9.54 -39.46 2.67
CA SER A 698 -9.03 -39.66 1.31
C SER A 698 -7.52 -39.45 1.18
N ARG A 699 -6.94 -38.52 1.95
CA ARG A 699 -5.48 -38.33 1.99
C ARG A 699 -4.78 -39.35 2.88
N ALA A 700 -5.40 -39.72 4.00
CA ALA A 700 -4.90 -40.80 4.84
C ALA A 700 -4.77 -42.12 4.05
N LEU A 701 -5.72 -42.41 3.16
CA LEU A 701 -5.66 -43.57 2.27
C LEU A 701 -4.53 -43.50 1.24
N LEU A 702 -4.21 -42.30 0.71
CA LEU A 702 -3.06 -42.09 -0.18
C LEU A 702 -1.70 -42.32 0.50
N ALA A 703 -1.66 -42.29 1.84
CA ALA A 703 -0.46 -42.60 2.60
C ALA A 703 -0.02 -44.07 2.46
N ILE A 704 -0.96 -45.00 2.25
CA ILE A 704 -0.69 -46.43 2.13
C ILE A 704 0.15 -46.75 0.88
N PRO A 705 -0.27 -46.38 -0.36
CA PRO A 705 0.56 -46.61 -1.54
C PRO A 705 1.87 -45.81 -1.50
N ALA A 706 1.87 -44.61 -0.91
CA ALA A 706 3.10 -43.84 -0.72
C ALA A 706 4.09 -44.53 0.23
N ALA A 707 3.60 -45.09 1.35
CA ALA A 707 4.41 -45.85 2.29
C ALA A 707 4.98 -47.13 1.66
N VAL A 708 4.17 -47.83 0.86
CA VAL A 708 4.61 -49.02 0.10
C VAL A 708 5.69 -48.65 -0.91
N ALA A 709 5.49 -47.57 -1.67
CA ALA A 709 6.47 -47.09 -2.65
C ALA A 709 7.78 -46.66 -1.96
N LEU A 710 7.69 -45.91 -0.85
CA LEU A 710 8.85 -45.51 -0.06
C LEU A 710 9.60 -46.73 0.51
N ALA A 711 8.87 -47.70 1.07
CA ALA A 711 9.45 -48.93 1.62
C ALA A 711 10.13 -49.78 0.53
N ALA A 712 9.52 -49.89 -0.66
CA ALA A 712 10.12 -50.56 -1.81
C ALA A 712 11.40 -49.85 -2.26
N LEU A 713 11.36 -48.52 -2.43
CA LEU A 713 12.52 -47.74 -2.86
C LEU A 713 13.66 -47.77 -1.83
N ALA A 714 13.34 -47.61 -0.54
CA ALA A 714 14.31 -47.62 0.54
C ALA A 714 14.95 -49.00 0.78
N SER A 715 14.23 -50.08 0.45
CA SER A 715 14.75 -51.46 0.59
C SER A 715 15.49 -51.98 -0.63
N LEU A 716 15.47 -51.30 -1.77
CA LEU A 716 16.24 -51.70 -2.97
C LEU A 716 17.71 -51.94 -2.66
N TRP A 717 18.37 -51.00 -1.96
CA TRP A 717 19.78 -51.10 -1.63
C TRP A 717 20.09 -52.21 -0.61
N PRO A 718 19.40 -52.31 0.54
CA PRO A 718 19.53 -53.44 1.47
C PRO A 718 19.24 -54.81 0.82
N ALA A 719 18.22 -54.90 -0.02
CA ALA A 719 17.84 -56.14 -0.71
C ALA A 719 18.87 -56.53 -1.78
N LEU A 720 19.47 -55.56 -2.50
CA LEU A 720 20.59 -55.81 -3.40
C LEU A 720 21.82 -56.32 -2.64
N GLN A 721 22.06 -55.82 -1.41
CA GLN A 721 23.11 -56.36 -0.56
C GLN A 721 22.80 -57.78 -0.10
N SER A 722 21.55 -58.10 0.28
CA SER A 722 21.18 -59.47 0.65
C SER A 722 21.33 -60.45 -0.53
N ALA A 723 21.05 -60.01 -1.75
CA ALA A 723 21.24 -60.81 -2.96
C ALA A 723 22.71 -61.19 -3.23
N ARG A 724 23.67 -60.48 -2.63
CA ARG A 724 25.12 -60.73 -2.76
C ARG A 724 25.72 -61.45 -1.54
N SER A 725 24.90 -61.88 -0.58
CA SER A 725 25.39 -62.56 0.61
C SER A 725 26.04 -63.90 0.25
N HIS A 726 27.29 -64.10 0.72
CA HIS A 726 28.09 -65.28 0.37
C HIS A 726 27.96 -66.31 1.51
N PRO A 727 27.72 -67.61 1.23
CA PRO A 727 27.58 -68.67 2.24
C PRO A 727 28.58 -68.66 3.41
N GLY A 728 29.83 -68.24 3.17
CA GLY A 728 30.87 -68.13 4.20
C GLY A 728 30.70 -66.98 5.20
N GLU A 729 29.73 -66.08 5.01
CA GLU A 729 29.46 -64.96 5.92
C GLU A 729 28.75 -65.41 7.22
N ALA A 730 28.13 -66.59 7.25
CA ALA A 730 27.51 -67.14 8.46
C ALA A 730 28.53 -67.56 9.54
N ILE A 731 29.80 -67.73 9.15
CA ILE A 731 30.87 -68.26 10.01
C ILE A 731 31.92 -67.16 10.33
N ARG A 732 31.85 -65.99 9.68
CA ARG A 732 32.79 -64.89 9.93
C ARG A 732 32.25 -63.96 11.01
N PRO A 733 33.06 -63.56 12.01
CA PRO A 733 32.66 -62.56 13.00
C PRO A 733 32.27 -61.26 12.31
N SER A 734 31.33 -60.53 12.93
CA SER A 734 30.63 -59.37 12.37
C SER A 734 31.55 -58.19 11.99
N VAL A 735 32.82 -58.22 12.38
CA VAL A 735 33.85 -57.19 12.13
C VAL A 735 34.99 -57.77 11.29
N SER A 736 35.28 -57.17 10.13
CA SER A 736 36.35 -57.65 9.24
C SER A 736 37.75 -57.41 9.84
N ALA A 737 38.59 -58.46 9.81
CA ALA A 737 39.95 -58.45 10.35
C ALA A 737 40.99 -57.69 9.51
N ARG A 738 40.58 -56.86 8.52
CA ARG A 738 41.53 -56.13 7.67
C ARG A 738 42.00 -54.86 8.39
N ALA A 739 42.91 -55.04 9.34
CA ALA A 739 43.48 -53.98 10.16
C ALA A 739 44.36 -53.02 9.33
N HIS A 740 43.98 -51.75 9.26
CA HIS A 740 44.96 -50.67 9.16
C HIS A 740 45.36 -50.26 10.58
N ARG A 741 46.67 -50.32 10.87
CA ARG A 741 47.26 -49.96 12.16
C ARG A 741 47.05 -48.46 12.43
N THR A 742 45.90 -48.11 12.99
CA THR A 742 45.66 -46.79 13.56
C THR A 742 46.21 -46.78 14.97
N LYS A 743 47.18 -45.90 15.26
CA LYS A 743 47.76 -45.75 16.60
C LYS A 743 46.69 -45.12 17.51
N VAL A 744 46.17 -45.88 18.45
CA VAL A 744 45.17 -45.41 19.43
C VAL A 744 45.91 -45.01 20.70
N THR A 745 45.80 -43.74 21.09
CA THR A 745 46.48 -43.16 22.25
C THR A 745 45.53 -42.72 23.36
N GLY A 746 44.21 -42.76 23.11
CA GLY A 746 43.17 -42.43 24.08
C GLY A 746 41.74 -42.51 23.50
N VAL A 747 40.73 -42.25 24.35
CA VAL A 747 39.29 -42.32 24.02
C VAL A 747 38.91 -41.59 22.72
N PRO A 748 39.34 -40.33 22.46
CA PRO A 748 38.94 -39.63 21.23
C PRO A 748 39.60 -40.22 19.97
N SER A 749 40.84 -40.72 20.07
CA SER A 749 41.51 -41.41 18.95
C SER A 749 40.85 -42.76 18.62
N LEU A 750 40.30 -43.43 19.64
CA LEU A 750 39.54 -44.67 19.49
C LEU A 750 38.17 -44.39 18.85
N ALA A 751 37.46 -43.33 19.30
CA ALA A 751 36.20 -42.90 18.70
C ALA A 751 36.35 -42.59 17.20
N TRP A 752 37.41 -41.85 16.83
CA TRP A 752 37.72 -41.54 15.43
C TRP A 752 38.04 -42.78 14.59
N ALA A 753 38.85 -43.70 15.14
CA ALA A 753 39.17 -44.96 14.48
C ALA A 753 37.90 -45.81 14.24
N ASN A 754 36.98 -45.83 15.20
CA ASN A 754 35.73 -46.57 15.12
C ASN A 754 34.79 -46.02 14.05
N VAL A 755 34.64 -44.70 13.97
CA VAL A 755 33.84 -44.03 12.92
C VAL A 755 34.36 -44.35 11.51
N ARG A 756 35.69 -44.48 11.35
CA ARG A 756 36.33 -44.83 10.07
C ARG A 756 36.29 -46.32 9.71
N ARG A 757 36.16 -47.21 10.69
CA ARG A 757 36.11 -48.66 10.46
C ARG A 757 34.83 -49.12 9.78
N VAL A 758 33.72 -48.37 9.92
CA VAL A 758 32.41 -48.74 9.35
C VAL A 758 31.79 -47.60 8.54
N PRO A 759 32.42 -47.20 7.41
CA PRO A 759 32.10 -45.95 6.71
C PRO A 759 30.64 -45.90 6.20
N GLY A 760 30.06 -47.04 5.81
CA GLY A 760 28.67 -47.07 5.35
C GLY A 760 27.65 -46.73 6.45
N ARG A 761 27.92 -47.09 7.71
CA ARG A 761 26.99 -46.85 8.84
C ARG A 761 27.08 -45.41 9.32
N THR A 762 28.30 -44.91 9.46
CA THR A 762 28.55 -43.53 9.89
C THR A 762 28.12 -42.53 8.82
N ALA A 763 28.26 -42.87 7.52
CA ALA A 763 27.73 -42.09 6.43
C ALA A 763 26.19 -42.04 6.43
N LEU A 764 25.49 -43.15 6.64
CA LEU A 764 24.02 -43.15 6.69
C LEU A 764 23.47 -42.28 7.84
N GLY A 765 24.03 -42.42 9.05
CA GLY A 765 23.64 -41.59 10.19
C GLY A 765 23.96 -40.10 9.99
N ALA A 766 25.15 -39.80 9.43
CA ALA A 766 25.53 -38.42 9.11
C ALA A 766 24.65 -37.81 8.01
N MET A 767 24.29 -38.57 6.96
CA MET A 767 23.40 -38.10 5.89
C MET A 767 21.97 -37.87 6.36
N ALA A 768 21.44 -38.72 7.24
CA ALA A 768 20.10 -38.53 7.81
C ALA A 768 20.04 -37.24 8.66
N LEU A 769 21.05 -37.01 9.51
CA LEU A 769 21.17 -35.75 10.26
C LEU A 769 21.40 -34.55 9.32
N ALA A 770 22.23 -34.70 8.29
CA ALA A 770 22.46 -33.66 7.29
C ALA A 770 21.17 -33.25 6.59
N GLY A 771 20.30 -34.21 6.23
CA GLY A 771 18.99 -33.94 5.65
C GLY A 771 18.09 -33.13 6.59
N GLY A 772 18.03 -33.49 7.88
CA GLY A 772 17.26 -32.77 8.89
C GLY A 772 17.77 -31.34 9.15
N VAL A 773 19.09 -31.17 9.29
CA VAL A 773 19.73 -29.86 9.45
C VAL A 773 19.55 -29.01 8.20
N ALA A 774 19.73 -29.59 7.02
CA ALA A 774 19.55 -28.87 5.76
C ALA A 774 18.11 -28.37 5.61
N ALA A 775 17.12 -29.19 5.97
CA ALA A 775 15.72 -28.81 5.91
C ALA A 775 15.37 -27.63 6.82
N LEU A 776 15.85 -27.67 8.07
CA LEU A 776 15.62 -26.62 9.06
C LEU A 776 16.31 -25.30 8.66
N VAL A 777 17.56 -25.36 8.19
CA VAL A 777 18.30 -24.18 7.71
C VAL A 777 17.66 -23.60 6.45
N MET A 778 17.25 -24.43 5.49
CA MET A 778 16.55 -23.96 4.29
C MET A 778 15.21 -23.29 4.63
N LEU A 779 14.42 -23.87 5.52
CA LEU A 779 13.13 -23.32 5.89
C LEU A 779 13.28 -21.94 6.54
N ILE A 780 14.24 -21.79 7.46
CA ILE A 780 14.51 -20.49 8.10
C ILE A 780 15.11 -19.50 7.09
N GLY A 781 16.03 -19.97 6.23
CA GLY A 781 16.70 -19.15 5.22
C GLY A 781 15.76 -18.60 4.15
N ILE A 782 14.87 -19.45 3.62
CA ILE A 782 13.82 -19.04 2.66
C ILE A 782 12.85 -18.05 3.34
N GLY A 783 12.48 -18.31 4.60
CA GLY A 783 11.65 -17.39 5.38
C GLY A 783 12.29 -16.01 5.57
N ALA A 784 13.61 -15.95 5.77
CA ALA A 784 14.36 -14.70 5.88
C ALA A 784 14.51 -13.99 4.52
N ALA A 785 14.78 -14.72 3.43
CA ALA A 785 14.89 -14.15 2.09
C ALA A 785 13.56 -13.54 1.61
N PHE A 786 12.43 -14.15 1.97
CA PHE A 786 11.09 -13.63 1.68
C PHE A 786 10.81 -12.26 2.33
N GLN A 787 11.46 -11.96 3.46
CA GLN A 787 11.40 -10.63 4.08
C GLN A 787 12.09 -9.56 3.23
N GLY A 788 13.00 -9.89 2.32
CA GLY A 788 13.65 -8.91 1.46
C GLY A 788 12.77 -8.44 0.29
N GLU A 789 11.98 -9.35 -0.29
CA GLU A 789 11.18 -9.06 -1.51
C GLU A 789 9.74 -8.62 -1.23
N VAL A 790 9.13 -9.07 -0.13
CA VAL A 790 7.70 -8.89 0.17
C VAL A 790 7.45 -8.04 1.44
N ALA A 791 8.46 -7.82 2.28
CA ALA A 791 8.29 -6.99 3.47
C ALA A 791 8.03 -5.52 3.12
N GLY A 792 7.19 -4.90 3.94
CA GLY A 792 6.75 -3.51 3.76
C GLY A 792 5.44 -3.38 2.99
N SER A 793 4.91 -4.46 2.40
CA SER A 793 3.56 -4.49 1.82
C SER A 793 2.52 -5.01 2.82
N LEU A 794 1.31 -4.46 2.83
CA LEU A 794 0.25 -4.85 3.76
C LEU A 794 -0.13 -6.33 3.62
N LEU A 795 -0.31 -6.83 2.40
CA LEU A 795 -0.60 -8.24 2.13
C LEU A 795 0.57 -9.16 2.54
N GLY A 796 1.80 -8.72 2.30
CA GLY A 796 3.01 -9.44 2.69
C GLY A 796 3.14 -9.63 4.20
N ASN A 797 2.84 -8.58 4.98
CA ASN A 797 2.89 -8.61 6.43
C ASN A 797 1.78 -9.52 7.02
N ALA A 798 0.57 -9.47 6.47
CA ALA A 798 -0.53 -10.34 6.92
C ALA A 798 -0.22 -11.84 6.70
N VAL A 799 0.31 -12.18 5.51
CA VAL A 799 0.65 -13.57 5.16
C VAL A 799 1.87 -14.07 5.94
N THR A 800 2.88 -13.23 6.20
CA THR A 800 4.08 -13.65 6.95
C THR A 800 3.80 -13.99 8.41
N VAL A 801 2.76 -13.39 9.03
CA VAL A 801 2.37 -13.72 10.41
C VAL A 801 1.68 -15.09 10.49
N GLN A 802 0.81 -15.44 9.53
CA GLN A 802 0.08 -16.72 9.50
C GLN A 802 0.97 -17.94 9.18
N VAL A 803 2.05 -17.74 8.42
CA VAL A 803 2.90 -18.85 7.95
C VAL A 803 3.84 -19.39 9.05
N ARG A 804 4.20 -18.57 10.05
CA ARG A 804 5.27 -18.87 11.04
C ARG A 804 5.00 -20.08 11.95
N THR A 805 3.81 -20.24 12.53
CA THR A 805 3.59 -21.23 13.60
C THR A 805 3.72 -22.67 13.13
N THR A 806 3.12 -23.02 12.00
CA THR A 806 3.13 -24.40 11.49
C THR A 806 4.47 -24.80 10.89
N ASP A 807 5.20 -23.86 10.28
CA ASP A 807 6.53 -24.13 9.74
C ASP A 807 7.52 -24.51 10.84
N TYR A 808 7.44 -23.85 12.01
CA TYR A 808 8.27 -24.20 13.16
C TYR A 808 7.94 -25.59 13.69
N VAL A 809 6.65 -25.95 13.76
CA VAL A 809 6.23 -27.31 14.14
C VAL A 809 6.77 -28.35 13.15
N ALA A 810 6.68 -28.07 11.85
CA ALA A 810 7.18 -28.97 10.81
C ALA A 810 8.69 -29.19 10.90
N ALA A 811 9.43 -28.12 11.17
CA ALA A 811 10.87 -28.16 11.29
C ALA A 811 11.32 -28.87 12.58
N VAL A 812 10.60 -28.69 13.70
CA VAL A 812 10.83 -29.42 14.95
C VAL A 812 10.59 -30.92 14.76
N ILE A 813 9.49 -31.34 14.13
CA ILE A 813 9.21 -32.76 13.86
C ILE A 813 10.31 -33.37 12.97
N THR A 814 10.75 -32.66 11.94
CA THR A 814 11.83 -33.13 11.05
C THR A 814 13.16 -33.27 11.79
N ALA A 815 13.48 -32.33 12.69
CA ALA A 815 14.66 -32.40 13.53
C ALA A 815 14.60 -33.58 14.52
N LEU A 816 13.43 -33.83 15.12
CA LEU A 816 13.21 -34.97 16.02
C LEU A 816 13.35 -36.32 15.28
N LEU A 817 12.82 -36.43 14.06
CA LEU A 817 13.02 -37.61 13.20
C LEU A 817 14.49 -37.82 12.86
N GLY A 818 15.22 -36.74 12.53
CA GLY A 818 16.66 -36.78 12.32
C GLY A 818 17.41 -37.27 13.56
N ALA A 819 17.12 -36.72 14.73
CA ALA A 819 17.73 -37.15 15.99
C ALA A 819 17.41 -38.63 16.32
N ALA A 820 16.16 -39.05 16.11
CA ALA A 820 15.74 -40.44 16.29
C ALA A 820 16.48 -41.41 15.35
N SER A 821 16.73 -41.00 14.10
CA SER A 821 17.51 -41.80 13.15
C SER A 821 18.96 -42.01 13.59
N VAL A 822 19.60 -40.98 14.16
CA VAL A 822 20.96 -41.11 14.70
C VAL A 822 20.97 -41.99 15.95
N ALA A 823 19.97 -41.82 16.82
CA ALA A 823 19.83 -42.66 18.01
C ALA A 823 19.66 -44.15 17.65
N ASP A 824 18.88 -44.47 16.61
CA ASP A 824 18.69 -45.83 16.11
C ASP A 824 19.99 -46.43 15.54
N VAL A 825 20.73 -45.64 14.74
CA VAL A 825 22.04 -46.05 14.21
C VAL A 825 23.05 -46.29 15.34
N LEU A 826 23.09 -45.42 16.35
CA LEU A 826 23.97 -45.56 17.51
C LEU A 826 23.60 -46.77 18.37
N TYR A 827 22.30 -46.96 18.64
CA TYR A 827 21.82 -48.13 19.38
C TYR A 827 22.18 -49.44 18.67
N THR A 828 21.96 -49.50 17.36
CA THR A 828 22.34 -50.66 16.54
C THR A 828 23.85 -50.88 16.55
N ASN A 829 24.64 -49.81 16.48
CA ASN A 829 26.11 -49.92 16.52
C ASN A 829 26.61 -50.40 17.89
N ILE A 830 25.97 -49.95 18.97
CA ILE A 830 26.28 -50.39 20.33
C ILE A 830 25.98 -51.88 20.49
N ARG A 831 24.82 -52.32 19.98
CA ARG A 831 24.39 -53.72 20.05
C ARG A 831 25.28 -54.64 19.21
N ASP A 832 25.62 -54.24 17.99
CA ASP A 832 26.50 -55.01 17.10
C ASP A 832 27.94 -55.16 17.65
N ARG A 833 28.34 -54.27 18.58
CA ARG A 833 29.68 -54.24 19.20
C ARG A 833 29.63 -54.56 20.70
N ALA A 834 28.54 -55.18 21.18
CA ALA A 834 28.36 -55.46 22.59
C ALA A 834 29.52 -56.29 23.18
N ALA A 835 30.05 -57.26 22.43
CA ALA A 835 31.21 -58.05 22.80
C ALA A 835 32.51 -57.22 22.93
N GLU A 836 32.72 -56.23 22.06
CA GLU A 836 33.88 -55.34 22.14
C GLU A 836 33.78 -54.44 23.39
N TYR A 837 32.59 -53.94 23.72
CA TYR A 837 32.38 -53.19 24.96
C TYR A 837 32.52 -54.07 26.20
N ALA A 838 32.04 -55.32 26.15
CA ALA A 838 32.22 -56.30 27.22
C ALA A 838 33.69 -56.66 27.44
N LEU A 839 34.48 -56.82 26.38
CA LEU A 839 35.93 -57.03 26.43
C LEU A 839 36.67 -55.82 27.02
N LEU A 840 36.32 -54.60 26.61
CA LEU A 840 36.88 -53.38 27.19
C LEU A 840 36.58 -53.28 28.69
N ARG A 841 35.36 -53.66 29.10
CA ARG A 841 34.95 -53.68 30.51
C ARG A 841 35.70 -54.78 31.29
N ALA A 842 35.87 -55.97 30.71
CA ALA A 842 36.63 -57.08 31.30
C ALA A 842 38.13 -56.76 31.44
N THR A 843 38.68 -55.92 30.56
CA THR A 843 40.07 -55.44 30.63
C THR A 843 40.25 -54.20 31.52
N GLY A 844 39.24 -53.85 32.32
CA GLY A 844 39.33 -52.84 33.39
C GLY A 844 38.95 -51.41 32.99
N TRP A 845 38.31 -51.20 31.84
CA TRP A 845 37.85 -49.86 31.48
C TRP A 845 36.66 -49.41 32.36
N PRO A 846 36.72 -48.20 32.96
CA PRO A 846 35.62 -47.69 33.76
C PRO A 846 34.44 -47.29 32.86
N ASP A 847 33.22 -47.47 33.38
CA ASP A 847 31.97 -47.14 32.68
C ASP A 847 31.93 -45.69 32.17
N GLY A 848 32.56 -44.76 32.90
CA GLY A 848 32.71 -43.37 32.47
C GLY A 848 33.49 -43.20 31.17
N SER A 849 34.54 -43.99 30.95
CA SER A 849 35.34 -43.96 29.71
C SER A 849 34.59 -44.59 28.53
N LEU A 850 33.81 -45.65 28.78
CA LEU A 850 32.91 -46.24 27.78
C LEU A 850 31.78 -45.27 27.40
N THR A 851 31.21 -44.56 28.38
CA THR A 851 30.21 -43.52 28.13
C THR A 851 30.79 -42.39 27.29
N ARG A 852 32.01 -41.91 27.60
CA ARG A 852 32.72 -40.87 26.81
C ARG A 852 33.06 -41.34 25.40
N LEU A 853 33.37 -42.62 25.21
CA LEU A 853 33.64 -43.20 23.89
C LEU A 853 32.39 -43.14 23.01
N VAL A 854 31.24 -43.59 23.54
CA VAL A 854 29.95 -43.56 22.83
C VAL A 854 29.52 -42.12 22.52
N LEU A 855 29.64 -41.21 23.50
CA LEU A 855 29.33 -39.79 23.29
C LEU A 855 30.29 -39.13 22.28
N GLY A 856 31.55 -39.54 22.23
CA GLY A 856 32.53 -39.09 21.24
C GLY A 856 32.22 -39.56 19.82
N GLU A 857 31.81 -40.82 19.66
CA GLU A 857 31.34 -41.35 18.36
C GLU A 857 30.07 -40.64 17.87
N ALA A 858 29.13 -40.40 18.79
CA ALA A 858 27.92 -39.63 18.52
C ALA A 858 28.24 -38.17 18.13
N ALA A 859 29.16 -37.51 18.85
CA ALA A 859 29.56 -36.14 18.55
C ALA A 859 30.25 -36.03 17.18
N LEU A 860 31.15 -36.95 16.84
CA LEU A 860 31.85 -36.94 15.54
C LEU A 860 30.88 -37.15 14.36
N THR A 861 29.98 -38.13 14.49
CA THR A 861 28.96 -38.39 13.46
C THR A 861 27.97 -37.24 13.33
N ALA A 862 27.55 -36.66 14.47
CA ALA A 862 26.65 -35.51 14.49
C ALA A 862 27.29 -34.27 13.87
N THR A 863 28.55 -33.99 14.17
CA THR A 863 29.26 -32.82 13.64
C THR A 863 29.44 -32.94 12.12
N ALA A 864 29.82 -34.12 11.63
CA ALA A 864 29.94 -34.36 10.18
C ALA A 864 28.60 -34.16 9.46
N GLY A 865 27.51 -34.71 10.01
CA GLY A 865 26.17 -34.53 9.46
C GLY A 865 25.70 -33.07 9.50
N ALA A 866 25.89 -32.39 10.63
CA ALA A 866 25.47 -31.00 10.80
C ALA A 866 26.22 -30.03 9.88
N VAL A 867 27.54 -30.20 9.71
CA VAL A 867 28.34 -29.37 8.79
C VAL A 867 27.93 -29.60 7.34
N LEU A 868 27.75 -30.86 6.93
CA LEU A 868 27.27 -31.19 5.58
C LEU A 868 25.88 -30.62 5.31
N GLY A 869 24.95 -30.77 6.26
CA GLY A 869 23.59 -30.27 6.15
C GLY A 869 23.53 -28.74 6.07
N ALA A 870 24.27 -28.05 6.95
CA ALA A 870 24.37 -26.59 6.96
C ALA A 870 25.00 -26.06 5.66
N GLY A 871 26.08 -26.69 5.18
CA GLY A 871 26.75 -26.32 3.94
C GLY A 871 25.86 -26.51 2.70
N LEU A 872 25.17 -27.65 2.60
CA LEU A 872 24.23 -27.92 1.51
C LEU A 872 23.06 -26.93 1.53
N ALA A 873 22.50 -26.63 2.70
CA ALA A 873 21.42 -25.65 2.81
C ALA A 873 21.86 -24.24 2.44
N VAL A 874 23.02 -23.79 2.91
CA VAL A 874 23.57 -22.47 2.55
C VAL A 874 23.82 -22.38 1.05
N ALA A 875 24.44 -23.40 0.45
CA ALA A 875 24.72 -23.45 -0.98
C ALA A 875 23.42 -23.39 -1.80
N ALA A 876 22.45 -24.23 -1.49
CA ALA A 876 21.19 -24.27 -2.23
C ALA A 876 20.32 -23.02 -1.98
N CYS A 877 20.26 -22.47 -0.76
CA CYS A 877 19.63 -21.18 -0.52
C CYS A 877 20.31 -20.08 -1.32
N SER A 878 21.64 -20.00 -1.33
CA SER A 878 22.37 -18.97 -2.08
C SER A 878 22.17 -19.06 -3.58
N ALA A 879 22.05 -20.29 -4.13
CA ALA A 879 21.71 -20.51 -5.53
C ALA A 879 20.27 -20.09 -5.85
N LEU A 880 19.33 -20.34 -4.94
CA LEU A 880 17.92 -19.97 -5.10
C LEU A 880 17.68 -18.46 -4.96
N THR A 881 18.43 -17.78 -4.08
CA THR A 881 18.29 -16.34 -3.81
C THR A 881 19.23 -15.47 -4.65
N GLY A 882 20.11 -16.08 -5.46
CA GLY A 882 21.08 -15.37 -6.30
C GLY A 882 22.21 -14.67 -5.52
N GLY A 883 22.43 -15.03 -4.24
CA GLY A 883 23.45 -14.40 -3.39
C GLY A 883 23.53 -14.97 -1.98
N TYR A 884 24.69 -14.81 -1.33
CA TYR A 884 24.95 -15.23 0.05
C TYR A 884 24.59 -14.12 1.05
N SER A 885 23.87 -14.47 2.13
CA SER A 885 23.54 -13.56 3.23
C SER A 885 24.30 -13.96 4.51
N PRO A 886 24.98 -13.03 5.22
CA PRO A 886 25.64 -13.32 6.49
C PRO A 886 24.70 -13.86 7.57
N VAL A 887 23.43 -13.41 7.55
CA VAL A 887 22.39 -13.88 8.49
C VAL A 887 22.12 -15.37 8.29
N LEU A 888 22.14 -15.84 7.04
CA LEU A 888 21.97 -17.26 6.71
C LEU A 888 23.09 -18.11 7.30
N GLY A 889 24.33 -17.61 7.29
CA GLY A 889 25.47 -18.26 7.92
C GLY A 889 25.30 -18.44 9.43
N TRP A 890 24.84 -17.39 10.13
CA TRP A 890 24.56 -17.46 11.57
C TRP A 890 23.44 -18.44 11.92
N VAL A 891 22.35 -18.43 11.16
CA VAL A 891 21.25 -19.39 11.32
C VAL A 891 21.75 -20.81 11.11
N ALA A 892 22.53 -21.05 10.05
CA ALA A 892 23.09 -22.36 9.76
C ALA A 892 23.99 -22.86 10.90
N ALA A 893 24.84 -22.00 11.45
CA ALA A 893 25.71 -22.32 12.58
C ALA A 893 24.90 -22.64 13.86
N ALA A 894 23.88 -21.84 14.18
CA ALA A 894 23.04 -22.06 15.35
C ALA A 894 22.27 -23.38 15.27
N VAL A 895 21.67 -23.66 14.11
CA VAL A 895 20.94 -24.92 13.87
C VAL A 895 21.87 -26.13 13.90
N ALA A 896 23.05 -26.04 13.28
CA ALA A 896 24.05 -27.11 13.32
C ALA A 896 24.51 -27.40 14.76
N GLY A 897 24.79 -26.36 15.55
CA GLY A 897 25.17 -26.49 16.96
C GLY A 897 24.08 -27.15 17.81
N ALA A 898 22.83 -26.71 17.65
CA ALA A 898 21.69 -27.30 18.35
C ALA A 898 21.49 -28.78 17.98
N ALA A 899 21.61 -29.13 16.70
CA ALA A 899 21.46 -30.50 16.24
C ALA A 899 22.53 -31.44 16.83
N VAL A 900 23.78 -30.97 16.94
CA VAL A 900 24.86 -31.74 17.60
C VAL A 900 24.54 -31.96 19.07
N LEU A 901 24.13 -30.91 19.80
CA LEU A 901 23.79 -31.01 21.22
C LEU A 901 22.63 -31.99 21.47
N ILE A 902 21.56 -31.90 20.69
CA ILE A 902 20.40 -32.79 20.79
C ILE A 902 20.81 -34.23 20.52
N THR A 903 21.62 -34.47 19.48
CA THR A 903 22.06 -35.82 19.10
C THR A 903 22.92 -36.45 20.18
N VAL A 904 23.84 -35.68 20.78
CA VAL A 904 24.68 -36.13 21.91
C VAL A 904 23.82 -36.42 23.15
N ALA A 905 22.80 -35.60 23.42
CA ALA A 905 21.86 -35.84 24.51
C ALA A 905 21.04 -37.13 24.30
N CYS A 906 20.55 -37.37 23.08
CA CYS A 906 19.85 -38.62 22.72
C CYS A 906 20.77 -39.84 22.84
N ALA A 907 22.06 -39.72 22.51
CA ALA A 907 23.04 -40.79 22.65
C ALA A 907 23.31 -41.21 24.11
N ALA A 908 22.96 -40.37 25.09
CA ALA A 908 23.08 -40.69 26.51
C ALA A 908 22.13 -41.82 26.95
N LEU A 909 20.99 -42.00 26.28
CA LEU A 909 20.01 -43.06 26.58
C LEU A 909 20.57 -44.46 26.25
N PRO A 910 21.04 -44.75 25.03
CA PRO A 910 21.75 -46.00 24.73
C PRO A 910 23.00 -46.19 25.60
N ALA A 911 23.75 -45.13 25.89
CA ALA A 911 24.93 -45.22 26.74
C ALA A 911 24.61 -45.65 28.19
N ARG A 912 23.39 -45.38 28.68
CA ARG A 912 22.91 -45.92 29.97
C ARG A 912 22.59 -47.40 29.90
N THR A 913 22.05 -47.91 28.79
CA THR A 913 21.75 -49.35 28.64
C THR A 913 23.01 -50.23 28.67
N LEU A 914 24.18 -49.68 28.33
CA LEU A 914 25.46 -50.36 28.50
C LEU A 914 25.84 -50.60 29.97
N ARG A 915 25.34 -49.77 30.91
CA ARG A 915 25.66 -49.93 32.34
C ARG A 915 24.91 -51.10 32.98
N THR A 916 23.73 -51.43 32.46
CA THR A 916 22.81 -52.42 33.02
C THR A 916 22.98 -53.83 32.46
N GLY A 917 23.82 -54.02 31.43
CA GLY A 917 24.09 -55.34 30.85
C GLY A 917 25.07 -56.18 31.67
N SER A 918 24.72 -57.45 31.92
CA SER A 918 25.61 -58.47 32.50
C SER A 918 26.74 -58.79 31.52
N THR A 919 27.99 -58.48 31.89
CA THR A 919 29.19 -58.78 31.08
C THR A 919 29.36 -60.28 30.83
N ALA A 920 28.96 -61.12 31.79
CA ALA A 920 29.08 -62.58 31.71
C ALA A 920 28.11 -63.19 30.70
N GLN A 921 26.88 -62.68 30.61
CA GLN A 921 25.91 -63.18 29.62
C GLN A 921 26.30 -62.83 28.19
N THR A 922 26.77 -61.60 27.96
CA THR A 922 27.13 -61.15 26.61
C THR A 922 28.39 -61.81 26.05
N LEU A 923 29.31 -62.27 26.91
CA LEU A 923 30.49 -63.03 26.48
C LEU A 923 30.17 -64.51 26.24
N ALA A 924 29.15 -65.06 26.92
CA ALA A 924 28.71 -66.44 26.78
C ALA A 924 27.79 -66.68 25.56
N GLU A 925 27.16 -65.63 25.00
CA GLU A 925 26.33 -65.73 23.78
C GLU A 925 27.15 -65.79 22.47
N GLU A 926 28.47 -65.57 22.52
CA GLU A 926 29.36 -65.62 21.35
C GLU A 926 30.25 -66.88 21.24
N GLU A 927 30.26 -67.75 22.27
CA GLU A 927 30.79 -69.13 22.17
C GLU A 927 29.70 -70.09 21.66
#